data_AF-B7FU87-F1
#
_entry.id   AF-B7FU87-F1
#
_cell.length_a   1.000
_cell.length_b   1.000
_cell.length_c   1.000
_cell.angle_alpha   90.00
_cell.angle_beta   90.00
_cell.angle_gamma   90.00
#
_symmetry.space_group_name_H-M   'P 1'
#
loop_
_entity.id
_entity.type
_entity.pdbx_description
1 polymer ?
#
loop_
_entity_poly.entity_id
_entity_poly.type
_entity_poly.pdbx_seq_one_letter_code
_entity_poly.pdbx_strand_id
1 'polypeptide(L)'
;MTGPTPQDEIDRQHAQANKLVEQSQPTPAVRVSDGKEIALRYKTRPVDDLLARGSATLIESATNPQDDDDREDWVVVDEHFPTWNTRGFVDVTALQDLVREGYNQTVPVIPMSVTKTTTTTATESTTTGSPNPSTSGSQKRKTFQASDVKSITNLWSEPNAAVHNVAICRPSHDAWGINKIVLVFCDDFLRDIYELPWWHGRDDMRLAVQPILDVLRIPPQRIVRMLLASLPPGVTIPVHHDTGEWVRHTHRVHVPVLVQNPDRVVFQCGVALDSLQRIPCTPGHVFEINNQAKHAVSNCDTDHRVHLILDYVDADFPLLPRILLRPGEKLLQTRRSIDRLENRGSRPTPSFLILGAQKAGTTSLYEYIVQHPLVVPARRRETHCLDWRWNDKLKSVKAQRAWCHKFYLTQELSLHPSCLTGDSTPSYLLDSRRVIPRIRNIFDWPLKFFVMLRNPIRRAESHFAMVTSSEGTPAQLKARGSEWRNKTFREVVHDDMRTMQTHGLIPYWNVDDGVLDIACFDTFVGSPEEDAAYDRYLAQVPLHTGSHSLISRGLYELQLRPWFVAFDPAAFLVMKLEHFRERGVTTAMEAVWKHLDLPCVSIQNEEAKNVRSYDPIADDSMQVYLERFYAPHNERLVSLLGDDAWNQAWCP
;
A
#
# COMPACT_ATOMS: atom_id res chain seq x y z
N MET A 1 -11.18 7.95 -6.46
CA MET A 1 -12.07 6.79 -6.29
C MET A 1 -13.43 7.22 -6.80
N THR A 2 -13.81 6.73 -7.98
CA THR A 2 -15.19 6.86 -8.47
C THR A 2 -16.12 6.13 -7.48
N GLY A 3 -17.26 6.74 -7.19
CA GLY A 3 -18.26 6.17 -6.28
C GLY A 3 -18.89 4.88 -6.84
N PRO A 4 -19.73 4.18 -6.07
CA PRO A 4 -20.52 3.08 -6.63
C PRO A 4 -21.36 3.57 -7.81
N THR A 5 -21.51 2.73 -8.84
CA THR A 5 -22.36 3.03 -10.00
C THR A 5 -23.76 3.45 -9.54
N PRO A 6 -24.30 4.59 -10.02
CA PRO A 6 -25.62 5.06 -9.64
C PRO A 6 -26.73 4.03 -9.92
N GLN A 7 -27.77 4.00 -9.09
CA GLN A 7 -28.84 3.01 -9.21
C GLN A 7 -29.61 3.14 -10.53
N ASP A 8 -29.81 4.36 -11.03
CA ASP A 8 -30.48 4.64 -12.30
C ASP A 8 -29.69 4.09 -13.52
N GLU A 9 -28.36 4.08 -13.44
CA GLU A 9 -27.50 3.41 -14.42
C GLU A 9 -27.69 1.89 -14.37
N ILE A 10 -27.70 1.31 -13.17
CA ILE A 10 -27.92 -0.14 -12.97
C ILE A 10 -29.29 -0.56 -13.53
N ASP A 11 -30.33 0.22 -13.25
CA ASP A 11 -31.70 -0.03 -13.72
C ASP A 11 -31.79 0.07 -15.25
N ARG A 12 -31.09 1.04 -15.86
CA ARG A 12 -31.02 1.20 -17.32
C ARG A 12 -30.35 -0.01 -17.98
N GLN A 13 -29.21 -0.46 -17.45
CA GLN A 13 -28.51 -1.64 -17.96
C GLN A 13 -29.36 -2.90 -17.80
N HIS A 14 -30.09 -3.05 -16.68
CA HIS A 14 -31.03 -4.15 -16.50
C HIS A 14 -32.18 -4.13 -17.53
N ALA A 15 -32.76 -2.96 -17.80
CA ALA A 15 -33.81 -2.82 -18.83
C ALA A 15 -33.27 -3.16 -20.24
N GLN A 16 -32.03 -2.78 -20.55
CA GLN A 16 -31.38 -3.15 -21.81
C GLN A 16 -31.17 -4.67 -21.91
N ALA A 17 -30.73 -5.32 -20.83
CA ALA A 17 -30.59 -6.77 -20.78
C ALA A 17 -31.93 -7.49 -21.02
N ASN A 18 -33.04 -7.02 -20.42
CA ASN A 18 -34.38 -7.59 -20.68
C ASN A 18 -34.78 -7.45 -22.15
N LYS A 19 -34.52 -6.30 -22.79
CA LYS A 19 -34.76 -6.13 -24.23
C LYS A 19 -33.93 -7.09 -25.07
N LEU A 20 -32.65 -7.29 -24.73
CA LEU A 20 -31.79 -8.26 -25.42
C LEU A 20 -32.36 -9.67 -25.32
N VAL A 21 -32.81 -10.08 -24.13
CA VAL A 21 -33.46 -11.37 -23.91
C VAL A 21 -34.72 -11.54 -24.78
N GLU A 22 -35.56 -10.50 -24.88
CA GLU A 22 -36.78 -10.53 -25.71
C GLU A 22 -36.50 -10.57 -27.22
N GLN A 23 -35.40 -9.96 -27.65
CA GLN A 23 -35.00 -9.85 -29.06
C GLN A 23 -34.14 -11.03 -29.55
N SER A 24 -33.51 -11.77 -28.63
CA SER A 24 -32.58 -12.85 -28.96
C SER A 24 -33.31 -14.13 -29.39
N GLN A 25 -32.88 -14.75 -30.48
CA GLN A 25 -33.02 -16.20 -30.64
C GLN A 25 -32.05 -16.90 -29.65
N PRO A 26 -32.35 -18.14 -29.18
CA PRO A 26 -31.48 -18.86 -28.26
C PRO A 26 -30.05 -18.84 -28.78
N THR A 27 -29.11 -18.39 -27.94
CA THR A 27 -27.71 -18.28 -28.38
C THR A 27 -27.21 -19.70 -28.52
N PRO A 28 -26.90 -20.20 -29.73
CA PRO A 28 -26.37 -21.55 -29.84
C PRO A 28 -25.10 -21.59 -28.99
N ALA A 29 -24.98 -22.60 -28.13
CA ALA A 29 -23.72 -22.89 -27.48
C ALA A 29 -22.69 -23.03 -28.61
N VAL A 30 -21.82 -22.03 -28.78
CA VAL A 30 -20.80 -22.08 -29.81
C VAL A 30 -19.83 -23.17 -29.39
N ARG A 31 -20.08 -24.41 -29.83
CA ARG A 31 -19.07 -25.45 -29.86
C ARG A 31 -18.09 -25.04 -30.94
N VAL A 32 -16.94 -24.49 -30.56
CA VAL A 32 -15.86 -24.24 -31.53
C VAL A 32 -14.97 -25.49 -31.59
N SER A 33 -14.98 -26.07 -32.79
CA SER A 33 -14.10 -27.09 -33.38
C SER A 33 -12.97 -27.71 -32.54
N ASP A 34 -13.03 -29.03 -32.40
CA ASP A 34 -11.91 -29.99 -32.45
C ASP A 34 -10.49 -29.40 -32.40
N GLY A 35 -10.04 -29.03 -31.20
CA GLY A 35 -8.67 -29.38 -30.81
C GLY A 35 -7.67 -28.29 -30.40
N LYS A 36 -8.01 -26.99 -30.29
CA LYS A 36 -7.04 -25.98 -29.80
C LYS A 36 -7.64 -24.82 -28.99
N GLU A 37 -8.42 -25.10 -27.95
CA GLU A 37 -8.73 -24.06 -26.95
C GLU A 37 -7.52 -23.85 -26.03
N ILE A 38 -6.87 -22.69 -26.17
CA ILE A 38 -5.72 -22.24 -25.38
C ILE A 38 -6.22 -21.21 -24.37
N ALA A 39 -5.60 -21.17 -23.18
CA ALA A 39 -5.85 -20.13 -22.18
C ALA A 39 -5.67 -18.73 -22.77
N LEU A 40 -6.48 -17.76 -22.32
CA LEU A 40 -6.32 -16.37 -22.74
C LEU A 40 -4.98 -15.87 -22.19
N ARG A 41 -4.03 -15.52 -23.07
CA ARG A 41 -2.72 -15.03 -22.66
C ARG A 41 -2.65 -13.51 -22.78
N TYR A 42 -3.36 -12.81 -21.89
CA TYR A 42 -3.30 -11.34 -21.82
C TYR A 42 -3.18 -10.89 -20.36
N LYS A 43 -2.07 -10.23 -20.02
CA LYS A 43 -1.76 -9.73 -18.67
C LYS A 43 -1.94 -8.21 -18.54
N THR A 44 -2.36 -7.55 -19.60
CA THR A 44 -2.63 -6.11 -19.69
C THR A 44 -4.06 -5.88 -20.20
N ARG A 45 -4.59 -4.66 -20.00
CA ARG A 45 -5.87 -4.27 -20.60
C ARG A 45 -5.76 -4.42 -22.12
N PRO A 46 -6.76 -4.98 -22.80
CA PRO A 46 -6.74 -5.12 -24.26
C PRO A 46 -6.47 -3.79 -24.98
N VAL A 47 -7.01 -2.70 -24.45
CA VAL A 47 -6.86 -1.35 -25.04
C VAL A 47 -5.41 -0.87 -25.00
N ASP A 48 -4.70 -1.05 -23.88
CA ASP A 48 -3.31 -0.62 -23.74
C ASP A 48 -2.40 -1.30 -24.77
N ASP A 49 -2.63 -2.59 -25.03
CA ASP A 49 -1.88 -3.36 -26.04
C ASP A 49 -2.22 -2.89 -27.47
N LEU A 50 -3.49 -2.60 -27.76
CA LEU A 50 -3.90 -2.06 -29.06
C LEU A 50 -3.31 -0.68 -29.33
N LEU A 51 -3.24 0.20 -28.33
CA LEU A 51 -2.56 1.51 -28.43
C LEU A 51 -1.06 1.34 -28.68
N ALA A 52 -0.40 0.44 -27.94
CA ALA A 52 1.02 0.16 -28.13
C ALA A 52 1.35 -0.38 -29.54
N ARG A 53 0.42 -1.10 -30.17
CA ARG A 53 0.54 -1.62 -31.54
C ARG A 53 0.12 -0.63 -32.63
N GLY A 54 -0.40 0.54 -32.26
CA GLY A 54 -0.90 1.55 -33.20
C GLY A 54 -2.24 1.18 -33.86
N SER A 55 -2.99 0.23 -33.28
CA SER A 55 -4.24 -0.31 -33.83
C SER A 55 -5.51 0.32 -33.24
N ALA A 56 -5.39 1.26 -32.29
CA ALA A 56 -6.50 1.98 -31.67
C ALA A 56 -6.28 3.50 -31.68
N THR A 57 -7.37 4.28 -31.68
CA THR A 57 -7.33 5.77 -31.72
C THR A 57 -8.09 6.37 -30.54
N LEU A 58 -7.53 7.45 -29.95
CA LEU A 58 -8.15 8.25 -28.88
C LEU A 58 -9.30 9.12 -29.41
N ILE A 59 -10.46 9.09 -28.76
CA ILE A 59 -11.51 10.12 -28.93
C ILE A 59 -11.76 10.77 -27.57
N GLU A 60 -11.38 12.04 -27.42
CA GLU A 60 -11.68 12.82 -26.21
C GLU A 60 -13.16 13.29 -26.24
N SER A 61 -13.95 12.90 -25.23
CA SER A 61 -15.25 13.52 -24.97
C SER A 61 -15.10 14.67 -23.97
N ALA A 62 -15.60 15.85 -24.32
CA ALA A 62 -15.39 17.07 -23.56
C ALA A 62 -16.36 17.19 -22.36
N THR A 63 -15.96 16.77 -21.16
CA THR A 63 -16.49 17.28 -19.87
C THR A 63 -15.58 16.97 -18.66
N ASN A 64 -15.27 18.01 -17.88
CA ASN A 64 -14.72 18.18 -16.51
C ASN A 64 -13.68 17.17 -15.89
N PRO A 65 -12.55 17.63 -15.29
CA PRO A 65 -11.35 16.81 -15.00
C PRO A 65 -11.30 15.96 -13.71
N GLN A 66 -12.41 15.61 -13.05
CA GLN A 66 -12.37 14.98 -11.71
C GLN A 66 -12.66 13.47 -11.61
N ASP A 67 -13.08 12.81 -12.69
CA ASP A 67 -13.31 11.35 -12.72
C ASP A 67 -12.30 10.67 -13.67
N ASP A 68 -11.19 10.16 -13.13
CA ASP A 68 -10.03 9.68 -13.93
C ASP A 68 -9.99 8.15 -14.15
N ASP A 69 -10.93 7.36 -13.62
CA ASP A 69 -10.95 5.88 -13.80
C ASP A 69 -11.96 5.39 -14.87
N ASP A 70 -12.88 6.25 -15.32
CA ASP A 70 -13.97 5.90 -16.25
C ASP A 70 -13.94 6.70 -17.58
N ARG A 71 -12.90 7.51 -17.83
CA ARG A 71 -12.82 8.50 -18.92
C ARG A 71 -12.30 7.96 -20.25
N GLU A 72 -12.85 6.84 -20.68
CA GLU A 72 -12.23 6.04 -21.74
C GLU A 72 -13.28 5.33 -22.60
N ASP A 73 -14.05 6.12 -23.37
CA ASP A 73 -14.84 5.61 -24.50
C ASP A 73 -13.93 5.53 -25.73
N TRP A 74 -13.27 4.38 -25.86
CA TRP A 74 -12.33 4.06 -26.94
C TRP A 74 -13.04 3.55 -28.18
N VAL A 75 -12.82 4.18 -29.34
CA VAL A 75 -13.28 3.65 -30.63
C VAL A 75 -12.10 3.54 -31.59
N VAL A 76 -11.62 2.32 -31.74
CA VAL A 76 -11.34 1.53 -32.97
C VAL A 76 -10.67 0.27 -32.41
N VAL A 77 -11.40 -0.85 -32.40
CA VAL A 77 -10.90 -2.14 -31.89
C VAL A 77 -10.69 -3.07 -33.08
N ASP A 78 -9.51 -3.67 -33.17
CA ASP A 78 -9.31 -4.84 -34.04
C ASP A 78 -10.32 -5.92 -33.61
N GLU A 79 -11.25 -6.29 -34.50
CA GLU A 79 -12.34 -7.24 -34.23
C GLU A 79 -11.84 -8.63 -33.79
N HIS A 80 -10.53 -8.90 -33.87
CA HIS A 80 -9.90 -10.18 -33.60
C HIS A 80 -9.29 -10.34 -32.21
N PHE A 81 -9.45 -9.40 -31.25
CA PHE A 81 -8.91 -9.58 -29.90
C PHE A 81 -9.91 -10.30 -28.97
N PRO A 82 -9.73 -11.61 -28.66
CA PRO A 82 -10.69 -12.33 -27.83
C PRO A 82 -10.58 -11.89 -26.36
N THR A 83 -11.66 -11.29 -25.83
CA THR A 83 -11.78 -10.94 -24.41
C THR A 83 -12.35 -12.09 -23.57
N TRP A 84 -12.85 -13.13 -24.22
CA TRP A 84 -13.29 -14.36 -23.58
C TRP A 84 -13.04 -15.55 -24.51
N ASN A 85 -12.97 -16.76 -23.94
CA ASN A 85 -12.86 -18.00 -24.70
C ASN A 85 -13.59 -19.15 -23.97
N THR A 86 -14.15 -20.08 -24.72
CA THR A 86 -14.62 -21.35 -24.13
C THR A 86 -13.43 -22.26 -23.83
N ARG A 87 -13.56 -23.08 -22.79
CA ARG A 87 -12.59 -24.09 -22.36
C ARG A 87 -13.18 -25.49 -22.43
N GLY A 88 -14.46 -25.63 -22.77
CA GLY A 88 -15.17 -26.89 -22.88
C GLY A 88 -16.44 -26.97 -22.02
N PHE A 89 -16.98 -28.18 -21.91
CA PHE A 89 -18.18 -28.48 -21.12
C PHE A 89 -17.90 -29.63 -20.16
N VAL A 90 -18.41 -29.51 -18.94
CA VAL A 90 -18.28 -30.53 -17.89
C VAL A 90 -19.63 -30.87 -17.29
N ASP A 91 -19.75 -32.09 -16.78
CA ASP A 91 -20.87 -32.43 -15.91
C ASP A 91 -20.67 -31.75 -14.55
N VAL A 92 -21.66 -30.95 -14.15
CA VAL A 92 -21.67 -30.21 -12.88
C VAL A 92 -22.71 -30.75 -11.90
N THR A 93 -23.37 -31.88 -12.17
CA THR A 93 -24.44 -32.44 -11.32
C THR A 93 -23.99 -32.66 -9.87
N ALA A 94 -22.79 -33.23 -9.66
CA ALA A 94 -22.26 -33.40 -8.31
C ALA A 94 -22.11 -32.07 -7.56
N LEU A 95 -21.66 -31.01 -8.24
CA LEU A 95 -21.54 -29.69 -7.65
C LEU A 95 -22.90 -29.03 -7.41
N GLN A 96 -23.86 -29.21 -8.34
CA GLN A 96 -25.24 -28.77 -8.18
C GLN A 96 -25.85 -29.36 -6.91
N ASP A 97 -25.72 -30.67 -6.70
CA ASP A 97 -26.32 -31.35 -5.55
C ASP A 97 -25.74 -30.85 -4.21
N LEU A 98 -24.44 -30.53 -4.17
CA LEU A 98 -23.80 -29.96 -2.98
C LEU A 98 -24.27 -28.55 -2.64
N VAL A 99 -24.69 -27.75 -3.63
CA VAL A 99 -25.01 -26.32 -3.44
C VAL A 99 -26.47 -25.99 -3.69
N ARG A 100 -27.33 -26.97 -3.96
CA ARG A 100 -28.76 -26.78 -4.24
C ARG A 100 -29.56 -26.36 -3.01
N GLU A 101 -29.17 -26.79 -1.81
CA GLU A 101 -29.88 -26.39 -0.61
C GLU A 101 -29.55 -24.93 -0.27
N GLY A 102 -30.54 -24.03 -0.36
CA GLY A 102 -30.43 -22.65 0.11
C GLY A 102 -29.81 -21.64 -0.87
N TYR A 103 -29.55 -22.01 -2.13
CA TYR A 103 -28.97 -21.09 -3.13
C TYR A 103 -29.81 -19.84 -3.40
N ASN A 104 -31.13 -19.95 -3.22
CA ASN A 104 -32.12 -18.90 -3.44
C ASN A 104 -32.52 -18.13 -2.15
N GLN A 105 -31.74 -18.27 -1.08
CA GLN A 105 -31.94 -17.48 0.13
C GLN A 105 -31.58 -16.02 -0.14
N THR A 106 -32.52 -15.09 0.06
CA THR A 106 -32.26 -13.66 -0.08
C THR A 106 -31.54 -13.11 1.15
N VAL A 107 -30.41 -12.42 0.95
CA VAL A 107 -29.67 -11.73 2.02
C VAL A 107 -30.10 -10.26 2.10
N PRO A 108 -30.28 -9.69 3.31
CA PRO A 108 -30.62 -8.27 3.45
C PRO A 108 -29.54 -7.37 2.86
N VAL A 109 -29.92 -6.46 1.96
CA VAL A 109 -29.02 -5.44 1.41
C VAL A 109 -28.66 -4.44 2.50
N ILE A 110 -27.36 -4.26 2.77
CA ILE A 110 -26.86 -3.24 3.70
C ILE A 110 -26.55 -1.97 2.89
N PRO A 111 -27.19 -0.81 3.17
CA PRO A 111 -26.91 0.42 2.45
C PRO A 111 -25.44 0.85 2.66
N MET A 112 -24.74 1.20 1.58
CA MET A 112 -23.43 1.84 1.69
C MET A 112 -23.57 3.20 2.38
N SER A 113 -23.03 3.36 3.58
CA SER A 113 -22.98 4.67 4.22
C SER A 113 -21.93 5.54 3.51
N VAL A 114 -22.40 6.57 2.82
CA VAL A 114 -21.53 7.62 2.27
C VAL A 114 -21.04 8.47 3.44
N THR A 115 -19.82 8.26 3.91
CA THR A 115 -19.14 9.25 4.74
C THR A 115 -18.82 10.47 3.88
N LYS A 116 -19.74 11.43 3.84
CA LYS A 116 -19.47 12.79 3.35
C LYS A 116 -18.42 13.42 4.26
N THR A 117 -17.18 13.52 3.80
CA THR A 117 -16.19 14.42 4.37
C THR A 117 -16.56 15.83 3.92
N THR A 118 -17.46 16.49 4.65
CA THR A 118 -17.73 17.91 4.43
C THR A 118 -16.58 18.71 5.03
N THR A 119 -15.79 19.32 4.15
CA THR A 119 -14.79 20.33 4.49
C THR A 119 -15.52 21.58 4.96
N THR A 120 -15.60 21.82 6.27
CA THR A 120 -16.09 23.10 6.80
C THR A 120 -14.92 23.85 7.44
N THR A 121 -14.60 24.99 6.85
CA THR A 121 -13.72 26.04 7.36
C THR A 121 -14.16 26.47 8.76
N ALA A 122 -13.25 26.38 9.74
CA ALA A 122 -13.47 26.82 11.11
C ALA A 122 -13.00 28.27 11.29
N THR A 123 -13.93 29.17 11.59
CA THR A 123 -13.70 30.43 12.32
C THR A 123 -13.79 30.18 13.81
N GLU A 124 -12.86 30.75 14.57
CA GLU A 124 -12.71 30.63 16.02
C GLU A 124 -13.88 31.25 16.80
N SER A 125 -14.39 30.54 17.81
CA SER A 125 -14.90 31.18 19.03
C SER A 125 -14.73 30.24 20.22
N THR A 126 -14.08 30.76 21.26
CA THR A 126 -13.82 30.17 22.57
C THR A 126 -15.09 29.82 23.33
N THR A 127 -15.24 28.58 23.80
CA THR A 127 -15.88 28.26 25.08
C THR A 127 -15.49 26.85 25.53
N THR A 128 -15.25 26.73 26.82
CA THR A 128 -14.82 25.55 27.57
C THR A 128 -15.90 24.46 27.60
N GLY A 129 -15.56 23.25 27.15
CA GLY A 129 -16.39 22.07 27.31
C GLY A 129 -15.67 20.82 26.79
N SER A 130 -15.30 19.91 27.69
CA SER A 130 -14.74 18.60 27.35
C SER A 130 -15.69 17.84 26.40
N PRO A 131 -15.26 17.40 25.20
CA PRO A 131 -16.08 16.52 24.39
C PRO A 131 -15.82 15.08 24.82
N ASN A 132 -16.89 14.43 25.32
CA ASN A 132 -16.98 12.98 25.37
C ASN A 132 -16.72 12.40 23.96
N PRO A 133 -15.95 11.30 23.82
CA PRO A 133 -15.80 10.65 22.54
C PRO A 133 -17.13 9.98 22.18
N SER A 134 -17.86 10.58 21.25
CA SER A 134 -19.01 9.96 20.60
C SER A 134 -18.51 8.75 19.80
N THR A 135 -19.07 7.62 20.17
CA THR A 135 -18.98 6.30 19.53
C THR A 135 -19.17 6.40 18.01
N SER A 136 -18.10 6.14 17.25
CA SER A 136 -18.24 5.64 15.88
C SER A 136 -18.96 4.29 15.97
N GLY A 137 -20.17 4.21 15.43
CA GLY A 137 -20.98 2.99 15.47
C GLY A 137 -20.33 1.85 14.69
N SER A 138 -19.48 1.07 15.36
CA SER A 138 -19.22 -0.31 14.93
C SER A 138 -20.53 -1.07 15.21
N GLN A 139 -21.31 -1.40 14.18
CA GLN A 139 -22.35 -2.41 14.34
C GLN A 139 -21.65 -3.67 14.85
N LYS A 140 -21.92 -4.05 16.10
CA LYS A 140 -21.47 -5.33 16.67
C LYS A 140 -22.09 -6.44 15.82
N ARG A 141 -21.31 -6.99 14.88
CA ARG A 141 -21.75 -8.10 14.03
C ARG A 141 -22.07 -9.32 14.90
N LYS A 142 -23.12 -10.04 14.50
CA LYS A 142 -23.65 -11.20 15.22
C LYS A 142 -22.59 -12.30 15.27
N THR A 143 -22.36 -12.85 16.46
CA THR A 143 -21.51 -14.04 16.61
C THR A 143 -22.44 -15.25 16.59
N PHE A 144 -22.19 -16.18 15.69
CA PHE A 144 -22.98 -17.40 15.54
C PHE A 144 -22.40 -18.52 16.38
N GLN A 145 -23.28 -19.37 16.91
CA GLN A 145 -22.97 -20.58 17.65
C GLN A 145 -23.45 -21.80 16.85
N ALA A 146 -22.98 -23.00 17.21
CA ALA A 146 -23.41 -24.24 16.57
C ALA A 146 -24.95 -24.42 16.60
N SER A 147 -25.62 -23.94 17.65
CA SER A 147 -27.09 -23.95 17.77
C SER A 147 -27.81 -23.07 16.74
N ASP A 148 -27.12 -22.09 16.13
CA ASP A 148 -27.69 -21.24 15.07
C ASP A 148 -27.67 -21.93 13.70
N VAL A 149 -26.94 -23.04 13.55
CA VAL A 149 -26.84 -23.82 12.31
C VAL A 149 -28.07 -24.71 12.15
N LYS A 150 -28.98 -24.31 11.27
CA LYS A 150 -30.20 -25.09 10.96
C LYS A 150 -29.93 -26.29 10.06
N SER A 151 -28.94 -26.17 9.18
CA SER A 151 -28.57 -27.19 8.21
C SER A 151 -27.08 -27.08 7.91
N ILE A 152 -26.35 -28.18 8.06
CA ILE A 152 -24.91 -28.28 7.74
C ILE A 152 -24.67 -28.48 6.24
N THR A 153 -25.70 -28.94 5.51
CA THR A 153 -25.66 -29.16 4.06
C THR A 153 -25.98 -27.88 3.28
N ASN A 154 -26.70 -26.92 3.87
CA ASN A 154 -26.86 -25.58 3.30
C ASN A 154 -25.55 -24.76 3.43
N LEU A 155 -24.71 -24.81 2.40
CA LEU A 155 -23.43 -24.09 2.37
C LEU A 155 -23.57 -22.58 2.16
N TRP A 156 -24.75 -22.10 1.75
CA TRP A 156 -25.04 -20.65 1.62
C TRP A 156 -25.36 -19.99 2.96
N SER A 157 -25.61 -20.78 4.01
CA SER A 157 -25.95 -20.29 5.34
C SER A 157 -24.74 -19.64 6.01
N GLU A 158 -24.84 -18.35 6.33
CA GLU A 158 -23.81 -17.62 7.09
C GLU A 158 -23.49 -18.25 8.46
N PRO A 159 -24.48 -18.68 9.28
CA PRO A 159 -24.20 -19.48 10.48
C PRO A 159 -23.40 -20.76 10.21
N ASN A 160 -23.74 -21.52 9.16
CA ASN A 160 -23.02 -22.75 8.81
C ASN A 160 -21.57 -22.43 8.43
N ALA A 161 -21.38 -21.45 7.54
CA ALA A 161 -20.05 -21.00 7.14
C ALA A 161 -19.23 -20.49 8.34
N ALA A 162 -19.85 -19.77 9.27
CA ALA A 162 -19.17 -19.24 10.45
C ALA A 162 -18.74 -20.31 11.45
N VAL A 163 -19.35 -21.51 11.45
CA VAL A 163 -19.05 -22.60 12.39
C VAL A 163 -18.19 -23.68 11.74
N HIS A 164 -18.54 -24.10 10.52
CA HIS A 164 -17.94 -25.24 9.82
C HIS A 164 -16.98 -24.83 8.70
N ASN A 165 -16.90 -23.54 8.39
CA ASN A 165 -15.97 -22.97 7.41
C ASN A 165 -15.29 -21.72 8.01
N VAL A 166 -15.21 -20.62 7.25
CA VAL A 166 -14.63 -19.35 7.69
C VAL A 166 -15.59 -18.23 7.36
N ALA A 167 -15.80 -17.33 8.32
CA ALA A 167 -16.54 -16.09 8.08
C ALA A 167 -15.61 -15.02 7.49
N ILE A 168 -15.96 -14.47 6.33
CA ILE A 168 -15.20 -13.39 5.67
C ILE A 168 -16.04 -12.11 5.64
N CYS A 169 -15.53 -11.03 6.24
CA CYS A 169 -16.16 -9.71 6.19
C CYS A 169 -15.86 -9.01 4.85
N ARG A 170 -16.87 -8.70 4.01
CA ARG A 170 -16.68 -8.04 2.69
C ARG A 170 -17.66 -6.87 2.41
N PRO A 171 -17.30 -5.62 2.74
CA PRO A 171 -18.23 -4.47 2.68
C PRO A 171 -18.93 -4.24 1.32
N SER A 172 -18.26 -4.47 0.19
CA SER A 172 -18.76 -4.05 -1.14
C SER A 172 -19.72 -5.05 -1.79
N HIS A 173 -19.48 -6.35 -1.63
CA HIS A 173 -20.31 -7.39 -2.26
C HIS A 173 -21.57 -7.72 -1.45
N ASP A 174 -21.48 -7.56 -0.12
CA ASP A 174 -22.63 -7.67 0.78
C ASP A 174 -23.72 -6.63 0.41
N ALA A 175 -23.33 -5.51 -0.21
CA ALA A 175 -24.24 -4.45 -0.65
C ALA A 175 -25.12 -4.81 -1.87
N TRP A 176 -24.77 -5.85 -2.65
CA TRP A 176 -25.56 -6.29 -3.82
C TRP A 176 -26.39 -7.55 -3.55
N GLY A 177 -26.40 -8.06 -2.30
CA GLY A 177 -27.17 -9.26 -1.93
C GLY A 177 -26.67 -10.56 -2.59
N ILE A 178 -25.41 -10.59 -3.06
CA ILE A 178 -24.80 -11.77 -3.71
C ILE A 178 -24.33 -12.74 -2.65
N ASN A 179 -24.92 -13.93 -2.59
CA ASN A 179 -24.46 -14.99 -1.68
C ASN A 179 -23.23 -15.67 -2.24
N LYS A 180 -22.36 -16.18 -1.35
CA LYS A 180 -21.10 -16.80 -1.74
C LYS A 180 -20.76 -18.01 -0.89
N ILE A 181 -20.19 -19.02 -1.54
CA ILE A 181 -19.46 -20.11 -0.89
C ILE A 181 -18.00 -19.92 -1.27
N VAL A 182 -17.13 -19.61 -0.30
CA VAL A 182 -15.70 -19.40 -0.56
C VAL A 182 -14.94 -20.67 -0.22
N LEU A 183 -14.07 -21.11 -1.13
CA LEU A 183 -13.28 -22.33 -1.03
C LEU A 183 -11.78 -22.02 -0.94
N VAL A 184 -11.31 -21.14 -1.83
CA VAL A 184 -9.93 -20.65 -1.86
C VAL A 184 -9.97 -19.14 -2.07
N PHE A 185 -9.08 -18.40 -1.42
CA PHE A 185 -9.04 -16.95 -1.55
C PHE A 185 -7.63 -16.38 -1.38
N CYS A 186 -7.32 -15.25 -2.00
CA CYS A 186 -6.03 -14.58 -1.88
C CYS A 186 -6.22 -13.08 -1.65
N ASP A 187 -5.17 -12.43 -1.13
CA ASP A 187 -5.12 -10.98 -1.05
C ASP A 187 -4.83 -10.34 -2.42
N ASP A 188 -4.85 -9.01 -2.47
CA ASP A 188 -4.73 -8.27 -3.72
C ASP A 188 -3.35 -8.43 -4.37
N PHE A 189 -2.31 -8.62 -3.55
CA PHE A 189 -0.92 -8.71 -3.98
C PHE A 189 -0.42 -10.14 -4.15
N LEU A 190 -1.31 -11.14 -4.06
CA LEU A 190 -0.96 -12.56 -4.14
C LEU A 190 0.14 -12.96 -3.13
N ARG A 191 0.13 -12.41 -1.91
CA ARG A 191 1.14 -12.76 -0.88
C ARG A 191 0.86 -14.11 -0.24
N ASP A 192 -0.41 -14.34 0.11
CA ASP A 192 -0.88 -15.54 0.77
C ASP A 192 -2.14 -16.07 0.07
N ILE A 193 -2.21 -17.39 -0.07
CA ILE A 193 -3.42 -18.10 -0.48
C ILE A 193 -4.03 -18.74 0.77
N TYR A 194 -5.30 -18.45 1.04
CA TYR A 194 -6.08 -19.02 2.11
C TYR A 194 -6.97 -20.14 1.58
N GLU A 195 -6.80 -21.35 2.12
CA GLU A 195 -7.68 -22.48 1.85
C GLU A 195 -8.66 -22.65 2.99
N LEU A 196 -9.94 -22.67 2.65
CA LEU A 196 -11.02 -22.78 3.62
C LEU A 196 -11.34 -24.26 3.90
N PRO A 197 -11.84 -24.61 5.10
CA PRO A 197 -12.18 -25.99 5.47
C PRO A 197 -13.06 -26.75 4.48
N TRP A 198 -13.99 -26.08 3.81
CA TRP A 198 -14.82 -26.73 2.78
C TRP A 198 -14.07 -27.09 1.50
N TRP A 199 -12.86 -26.59 1.29
CA TRP A 199 -11.98 -27.02 0.22
C TRP A 199 -11.04 -28.14 0.67
N HIS A 200 -10.24 -27.89 1.72
CA HIS A 200 -9.19 -28.82 2.13
C HIS A 200 -9.69 -30.01 2.97
N GLY A 201 -10.85 -29.86 3.61
CA GLY A 201 -11.42 -30.88 4.51
C GLY A 201 -12.58 -31.70 3.93
N ARG A 202 -12.93 -31.51 2.65
CA ARG A 202 -14.09 -32.15 2.01
C ARG A 202 -13.74 -32.82 0.70
N ASP A 203 -13.80 -34.16 0.69
CA ASP A 203 -13.51 -34.95 -0.51
C ASP A 203 -14.59 -34.80 -1.57
N ASP A 204 -15.86 -34.73 -1.14
CA ASP A 204 -17.01 -34.54 -2.02
C ASP A 204 -16.93 -33.23 -2.82
N MET A 205 -16.56 -32.12 -2.17
CA MET A 205 -16.33 -30.84 -2.82
C MET A 205 -15.18 -30.90 -3.82
N ARG A 206 -14.04 -31.52 -3.46
CA ARG A 206 -12.89 -31.66 -4.36
C ARG A 206 -13.23 -32.50 -5.58
N LEU A 207 -13.92 -33.63 -5.38
CA LEU A 207 -14.37 -34.52 -6.45
C LEU A 207 -15.39 -33.82 -7.37
N ALA A 208 -16.30 -33.02 -6.82
CA ALA A 208 -17.29 -32.27 -7.61
C ALA A 208 -16.67 -31.17 -8.49
N VAL A 209 -15.54 -30.59 -8.08
CA VAL A 209 -14.81 -29.56 -8.83
C VAL A 209 -13.78 -30.18 -9.82
N GLN A 210 -13.33 -31.41 -9.58
CA GLN A 210 -12.27 -32.05 -10.36
C GLN A 210 -12.50 -32.04 -11.88
N PRO A 211 -13.70 -32.34 -12.43
CA PRO A 211 -13.93 -32.29 -13.88
C PRO A 211 -13.61 -30.92 -14.50
N ILE A 212 -13.84 -29.83 -13.76
CA ILE A 212 -13.53 -28.47 -14.19
C ILE A 212 -12.01 -28.28 -14.28
N LEU A 213 -11.26 -28.76 -13.28
CA LEU A 213 -9.80 -28.66 -13.27
C LEU A 213 -9.15 -29.50 -14.38
N ASP A 214 -9.71 -30.67 -14.66
CA ASP A 214 -9.24 -31.58 -15.72
C ASP A 214 -9.40 -30.94 -17.10
N VAL A 215 -10.55 -30.31 -17.36
CA VAL A 215 -10.81 -29.57 -18.60
C VAL A 215 -9.88 -28.36 -18.75
N LEU A 216 -9.63 -27.63 -17.65
CA LEU A 216 -8.69 -26.52 -17.64
C LEU A 216 -7.22 -26.96 -17.76
N ARG A 217 -6.92 -28.23 -17.43
CA ARG A 217 -5.58 -28.83 -17.32
C ARG A 217 -4.68 -28.08 -16.32
N ILE A 218 -5.25 -27.67 -15.20
CA ILE A 218 -4.52 -26.95 -14.15
C ILE A 218 -4.43 -27.80 -12.87
N PRO A 219 -3.25 -27.90 -12.23
CA PRO A 219 -3.15 -28.56 -10.95
C PRO A 219 -3.76 -27.68 -9.83
N PRO A 220 -4.39 -28.26 -8.79
CA PRO A 220 -5.06 -27.50 -7.73
C PRO A 220 -4.19 -26.44 -7.04
N GLN A 221 -2.87 -26.64 -7.00
CA GLN A 221 -1.91 -25.72 -6.39
C GLN A 221 -1.85 -24.37 -7.11
N ARG A 222 -2.31 -24.27 -8.36
CA ARG A 222 -2.35 -23.03 -9.17
C ARG A 222 -3.57 -22.16 -8.90
N ILE A 223 -4.57 -22.69 -8.21
CA ILE A 223 -5.80 -21.98 -7.88
C ILE A 223 -5.50 -20.96 -6.79
N VAL A 224 -5.68 -19.67 -7.08
CA VAL A 224 -5.49 -18.61 -6.08
C VAL A 224 -6.81 -18.14 -5.48
N ARG A 225 -7.91 -18.28 -6.23
CA ARG A 225 -9.26 -17.95 -5.75
C ARG A 225 -10.24 -18.95 -6.32
N MET A 226 -11.21 -19.35 -5.51
CA MET A 226 -12.31 -20.22 -5.93
C MET A 226 -13.50 -19.99 -5.02
N LEU A 227 -14.64 -19.64 -5.62
CA LEU A 227 -15.89 -19.41 -4.91
C LEU A 227 -17.09 -19.72 -5.80
N LEU A 228 -18.22 -20.07 -5.20
CA LEU A 228 -19.51 -20.01 -5.87
C LEU A 228 -20.20 -18.69 -5.53
N ALA A 229 -20.86 -18.08 -6.51
CA ALA A 229 -21.63 -16.86 -6.34
C ALA A 229 -23.06 -17.06 -6.84
N SER A 230 -24.04 -16.82 -5.96
CA SER A 230 -25.47 -16.81 -6.28
C SER A 230 -25.93 -15.37 -6.51
N LEU A 231 -26.35 -15.07 -7.73
CA LEU A 231 -26.92 -13.77 -8.10
C LEU A 231 -28.45 -13.86 -8.06
N PRO A 232 -29.15 -13.03 -7.27
CA PRO A 232 -30.61 -13.03 -7.21
C PRO A 232 -31.28 -12.65 -8.55
N PRO A 233 -32.57 -12.98 -8.75
CA PRO A 233 -33.33 -12.52 -9.89
C PRO A 233 -33.45 -11.00 -9.89
N GLY A 234 -33.42 -10.39 -11.08
CA GLY A 234 -33.55 -8.93 -11.25
C GLY A 234 -32.29 -8.12 -10.91
N VAL A 235 -31.20 -8.75 -10.47
CA VAL A 235 -29.96 -8.05 -10.10
C VAL A 235 -29.05 -7.91 -11.31
N THR A 236 -28.49 -6.71 -11.47
CA THR A 236 -27.44 -6.38 -12.45
C THR A 236 -26.16 -6.02 -11.72
N ILE A 237 -25.07 -6.68 -12.12
CA ILE A 237 -23.71 -6.18 -11.89
C ILE A 237 -23.38 -5.33 -13.12
N PRO A 238 -23.28 -4.00 -12.96
CA PRO A 238 -23.13 -3.11 -14.10
C PRO A 238 -21.79 -3.33 -14.80
N VAL A 239 -21.65 -2.75 -15.99
CA VAL A 239 -20.38 -2.80 -16.73
C VAL A 239 -19.24 -2.25 -15.88
N HIS A 240 -18.23 -3.09 -15.66
CA HIS A 240 -17.02 -2.77 -14.91
C HIS A 240 -15.84 -3.58 -15.45
N HIS A 241 -14.69 -3.40 -14.84
CA HIS A 241 -13.52 -4.28 -14.98
C HIS A 241 -12.89 -4.45 -13.60
N ASP A 242 -12.11 -5.51 -13.39
CA ASP A 242 -11.45 -5.70 -12.11
C ASP A 242 -10.19 -4.81 -12.00
N THR A 243 -9.97 -4.20 -10.83
CA THR A 243 -8.86 -3.25 -10.56
C THR A 243 -7.87 -3.75 -9.50
N GLY A 244 -7.92 -5.04 -9.18
CA GLY A 244 -7.01 -5.66 -8.22
C GLY A 244 -5.63 -5.96 -8.83
N GLU A 245 -4.59 -5.93 -8.02
CA GLU A 245 -3.21 -6.23 -8.47
C GLU A 245 -3.06 -7.72 -8.87
N TRP A 246 -3.89 -8.61 -8.31
CA TRP A 246 -3.91 -10.03 -8.66
C TRP A 246 -4.47 -10.27 -10.08
N VAL A 247 -5.24 -9.34 -10.62
CA VAL A 247 -5.94 -9.47 -11.91
C VAL A 247 -4.95 -9.67 -13.04
N ARG A 248 -3.88 -8.88 -13.08
CA ARG A 248 -2.80 -8.96 -14.10
C ARG A 248 -1.97 -10.25 -14.06
N HIS A 249 -2.12 -11.05 -13.02
CA HIS A 249 -1.34 -12.28 -12.84
C HIS A 249 -2.18 -13.55 -12.97
N THR A 250 -3.50 -13.42 -13.19
CA THR A 250 -4.43 -14.55 -13.10
C THR A 250 -5.35 -14.66 -14.30
N HIS A 251 -5.71 -15.90 -14.60
CA HIS A 251 -6.81 -16.23 -15.50
C HIS A 251 -8.10 -16.29 -14.69
N ARG A 252 -9.21 -15.76 -15.23
CA ARG A 252 -10.54 -15.84 -14.61
C ARG A 252 -11.46 -16.78 -15.37
N VAL A 253 -11.91 -17.82 -14.70
CA VAL A 253 -12.83 -18.83 -15.24
C VAL A 253 -14.18 -18.74 -14.53
N HIS A 254 -15.25 -18.80 -15.32
CA HIS A 254 -16.61 -18.96 -14.85
C HIS A 254 -17.17 -20.29 -15.33
N VAL A 255 -17.91 -20.96 -14.45
CA VAL A 255 -18.68 -22.17 -14.77
C VAL A 255 -20.10 -21.99 -14.23
N PRO A 256 -21.12 -21.83 -15.09
CA PRO A 256 -22.50 -21.86 -14.66
C PRO A 256 -22.83 -23.22 -14.02
N VAL A 257 -23.34 -23.21 -12.79
CA VAL A 257 -23.66 -24.42 -12.01
C VAL A 257 -25.17 -24.59 -11.91
N LEU A 258 -25.88 -23.60 -11.36
CA LEU A 258 -27.35 -23.59 -11.30
C LEU A 258 -27.86 -22.41 -12.12
N VAL A 259 -28.38 -22.69 -13.31
CA VAL A 259 -29.02 -21.71 -14.19
C VAL A 259 -30.22 -22.40 -14.83
N GLN A 260 -31.43 -21.98 -14.44
CA GLN A 260 -32.67 -22.61 -14.93
C GLN A 260 -32.89 -22.31 -16.42
N ASN A 261 -32.79 -21.03 -16.79
CA ASN A 261 -32.90 -20.60 -18.17
C ASN A 261 -31.66 -19.79 -18.61
N PRO A 262 -30.69 -20.43 -19.29
CA PRO A 262 -29.49 -19.74 -19.79
C PRO A 262 -29.79 -18.54 -20.69
N ASP A 263 -30.89 -18.59 -21.45
CA ASP A 263 -31.31 -17.50 -22.33
C ASP A 263 -31.83 -16.28 -21.57
N ARG A 264 -32.08 -16.40 -20.26
CA ARG A 264 -32.45 -15.29 -19.35
C ARG A 264 -31.26 -14.71 -18.60
N VAL A 265 -30.03 -15.21 -18.83
CA VAL A 265 -28.81 -14.63 -18.26
C VAL A 265 -28.04 -13.88 -19.34
N VAL A 266 -27.82 -12.59 -19.12
CA VAL A 266 -27.04 -11.73 -20.02
C VAL A 266 -25.69 -11.48 -19.36
N PHE A 267 -24.73 -12.39 -19.57
CA PHE A 267 -23.33 -12.18 -19.21
C PHE A 267 -22.60 -11.66 -20.44
N GLN A 268 -21.88 -10.55 -20.32
CA GLN A 268 -21.18 -9.96 -21.44
C GLN A 268 -19.72 -9.62 -21.11
N CYS A 269 -18.85 -9.72 -22.11
CA CYS A 269 -17.45 -9.29 -22.03
C CYS A 269 -17.01 -8.67 -23.37
N GLY A 270 -16.17 -7.65 -23.31
CA GLY A 270 -15.76 -6.87 -24.48
C GLY A 270 -14.62 -5.92 -24.14
N VAL A 271 -13.95 -5.40 -25.17
CA VAL A 271 -12.87 -4.43 -25.01
C VAL A 271 -13.43 -3.08 -24.54
N ALA A 272 -14.54 -2.68 -25.14
CA ALA A 272 -15.31 -1.46 -24.87
C ALA A 272 -16.82 -1.75 -24.74
N LEU A 273 -17.60 -0.74 -24.35
CA LEU A 273 -19.05 -0.83 -24.09
C LEU A 273 -19.86 -1.32 -25.31
N ASP A 274 -19.51 -0.85 -26.50
CA ASP A 274 -20.15 -1.19 -27.77
C ASP A 274 -19.77 -2.58 -28.29
N SER A 275 -18.61 -3.08 -27.90
CA SER A 275 -18.07 -4.41 -28.28
C SER A 275 -18.50 -5.56 -27.36
N LEU A 276 -19.40 -5.31 -26.39
CA LEU A 276 -19.81 -6.31 -25.40
C LEU A 276 -20.52 -7.51 -26.04
N GLN A 277 -19.85 -8.66 -26.04
CA GLN A 277 -20.39 -9.91 -26.56
C GLN A 277 -21.03 -10.74 -25.46
N ARG A 278 -22.21 -11.32 -25.76
CA ARG A 278 -22.91 -12.21 -24.83
C ARG A 278 -22.24 -13.58 -24.77
N ILE A 279 -21.97 -14.06 -23.56
CA ILE A 279 -21.40 -15.38 -23.28
C ILE A 279 -22.51 -16.35 -22.87
N PRO A 280 -22.65 -17.52 -23.52
CA PRO A 280 -23.63 -18.54 -23.13
C PRO A 280 -23.42 -19.03 -21.70
N CYS A 281 -24.46 -18.98 -20.87
CA CYS A 281 -24.39 -19.40 -19.46
C CYS A 281 -25.06 -20.77 -19.21
N THR A 282 -24.92 -21.71 -20.16
CA THR A 282 -25.43 -23.07 -20.01
C THR A 282 -24.70 -23.79 -18.85
N PRO A 283 -25.42 -24.49 -17.94
CA PRO A 283 -24.79 -25.28 -16.89
C PRO A 283 -23.68 -26.19 -17.43
N GLY A 284 -22.51 -26.14 -16.80
CA GLY A 284 -21.33 -26.91 -17.20
C GLY A 284 -20.45 -26.27 -18.28
N HIS A 285 -20.85 -25.14 -18.88
CA HIS A 285 -19.99 -24.40 -19.82
C HIS A 285 -18.82 -23.76 -19.07
N VAL A 286 -17.60 -24.23 -19.32
CA VAL A 286 -16.38 -23.65 -18.74
C VAL A 286 -15.89 -22.56 -19.69
N PHE A 287 -15.92 -21.31 -19.26
CA PHE A 287 -15.40 -20.21 -20.07
C PHE A 287 -14.45 -19.32 -19.27
N GLU A 288 -13.44 -18.82 -19.96
CA GLU A 288 -12.43 -17.92 -19.43
C GLU A 288 -12.73 -16.50 -19.94
N ILE A 289 -12.55 -15.49 -19.09
CA ILE A 289 -12.63 -14.08 -19.49
C ILE A 289 -11.30 -13.39 -19.14
N ASN A 290 -10.96 -12.37 -19.93
CA ASN A 290 -9.98 -11.38 -19.52
C ASN A 290 -10.66 -10.46 -18.48
N ASN A 291 -10.31 -10.66 -17.22
CA ASN A 291 -10.77 -9.91 -16.05
C ASN A 291 -10.41 -8.41 -16.09
N GLN A 292 -9.47 -7.99 -16.93
CA GLN A 292 -9.17 -6.57 -17.19
C GLN A 292 -10.04 -5.95 -18.30
N ALA A 293 -10.77 -6.76 -19.07
CA ALA A 293 -11.72 -6.28 -20.07
C ALA A 293 -13.04 -5.85 -19.41
N LYS A 294 -13.81 -5.02 -20.11
CA LYS A 294 -15.15 -4.61 -19.66
C LYS A 294 -16.05 -5.84 -19.63
N HIS A 295 -16.79 -6.02 -18.54
CA HIS A 295 -17.75 -7.10 -18.39
C HIS A 295 -18.91 -6.69 -17.50
N ALA A 296 -20.06 -7.32 -17.75
CA ALA A 296 -21.30 -7.07 -17.03
C ALA A 296 -22.12 -8.34 -16.93
N VAL A 297 -23.03 -8.39 -15.96
CA VAL A 297 -24.01 -9.46 -15.94
C VAL A 297 -25.35 -9.04 -15.34
N SER A 298 -26.42 -9.37 -16.05
CA SER A 298 -27.80 -9.23 -15.58
C SER A 298 -28.47 -10.59 -15.47
N ASN A 299 -29.12 -10.84 -14.33
CA ASN A 299 -30.01 -11.98 -14.17
C ASN A 299 -31.46 -11.56 -14.47
N CYS A 300 -31.92 -11.82 -15.69
CA CYS A 300 -33.29 -11.52 -16.14
C CYS A 300 -34.25 -12.69 -15.91
N ASP A 301 -33.81 -13.75 -15.21
CA ASP A 301 -34.67 -14.85 -14.80
C ASP A 301 -35.44 -14.51 -13.51
N THR A 302 -36.41 -15.35 -13.20
CA THR A 302 -37.20 -15.32 -11.95
C THR A 302 -36.55 -16.12 -10.82
N ASP A 303 -35.51 -16.89 -11.12
CA ASP A 303 -34.73 -17.66 -10.14
C ASP A 303 -33.30 -17.11 -9.98
N HIS A 304 -32.66 -17.51 -8.88
CA HIS A 304 -31.24 -17.26 -8.67
C HIS A 304 -30.38 -18.01 -9.69
N ARG A 305 -29.21 -17.44 -10.01
CA ARG A 305 -28.22 -18.11 -10.85
C ARG A 305 -26.89 -18.26 -10.11
N VAL A 306 -26.31 -19.45 -10.13
CA VAL A 306 -25.06 -19.78 -9.44
C VAL A 306 -23.96 -20.08 -10.44
N HIS A 307 -22.84 -19.36 -10.35
CA HIS A 307 -21.61 -19.70 -11.07
C HIS A 307 -20.50 -20.04 -10.07
N LEU A 308 -19.70 -21.06 -10.38
CA LEU A 308 -18.35 -21.18 -9.82
C LEU A 308 -17.46 -20.16 -10.53
N ILE A 309 -16.65 -19.44 -9.75
CA ILE A 309 -15.66 -18.50 -10.22
C ILE A 309 -14.31 -18.98 -9.69
N LEU A 310 -13.36 -19.16 -10.59
CA LEU A 310 -12.03 -19.68 -10.30
C LEU A 310 -10.98 -18.76 -10.92
N ASP A 311 -10.02 -18.31 -10.12
CA ASP A 311 -8.85 -17.58 -10.58
C ASP A 311 -7.59 -18.46 -10.39
N TYR A 312 -6.76 -18.59 -11.41
CA TYR A 312 -5.52 -19.37 -11.37
C TYR A 312 -4.33 -18.65 -12.00
N VAL A 313 -3.11 -19.01 -11.58
CA VAL A 313 -1.86 -18.47 -12.13
C VAL A 313 -1.19 -19.46 -13.08
N ASP A 314 -0.38 -18.95 -14.00
CA ASP A 314 0.42 -19.76 -14.93
C ASP A 314 1.38 -20.72 -14.20
N ALA A 315 1.86 -21.73 -14.95
CA ALA A 315 2.80 -22.73 -14.44
C ALA A 315 4.18 -22.15 -14.07
N ASP A 316 4.60 -21.06 -14.70
CA ASP A 316 5.86 -20.36 -14.44
C ASP A 316 5.75 -19.33 -13.29
N PHE A 317 4.53 -18.98 -12.86
CA PHE A 317 4.33 -18.12 -11.71
C PHE A 317 4.84 -18.81 -10.43
N PRO A 318 5.56 -18.12 -9.53
CA PRO A 318 6.05 -18.71 -8.29
C PRO A 318 4.93 -19.33 -7.44
N LEU A 319 5.19 -20.49 -6.85
CA LEU A 319 4.24 -21.08 -5.90
C LEU A 319 4.15 -20.19 -4.67
N LEU A 320 2.91 -19.82 -4.32
CA LEU A 320 2.62 -18.94 -3.21
C LEU A 320 2.40 -19.74 -1.91
N PRO A 321 2.74 -19.17 -0.74
CA PRO A 321 2.39 -19.75 0.55
C PRO A 321 0.88 -20.02 0.66
N ARG A 322 0.55 -21.22 1.17
CA ARG A 322 -0.83 -21.64 1.41
C ARG A 322 -1.09 -21.77 2.90
N ILE A 323 -2.07 -21.02 3.38
CA ILE A 323 -2.53 -21.00 4.78
C ILE A 323 -3.84 -21.80 4.85
N LEU A 324 -3.78 -22.96 5.48
CA LEU A 324 -4.96 -23.77 5.79
C LEU A 324 -5.70 -23.13 6.97
N LEU A 325 -6.90 -22.62 6.73
CA LEU A 325 -7.73 -22.03 7.76
C LEU A 325 -8.50 -23.11 8.53
N ARG A 326 -8.75 -22.87 9.82
CA ARG A 326 -9.55 -23.75 10.67
C ARG A 326 -11.02 -23.34 10.67
N PRO A 327 -11.95 -24.31 10.88
CA PRO A 327 -13.36 -23.99 11.11
C PRO A 327 -13.54 -22.95 12.21
N GLY A 328 -14.38 -21.95 11.98
CA GLY A 328 -14.68 -20.89 12.94
C GLY A 328 -13.72 -19.69 12.91
N GLU A 329 -12.64 -19.74 12.11
CA GLU A 329 -11.79 -18.57 11.92
C GLU A 329 -12.55 -17.41 11.26
N LYS A 330 -12.09 -16.20 11.55
CA LYS A 330 -12.67 -14.95 11.03
C LYS A 330 -11.61 -14.19 10.25
N LEU A 331 -11.95 -13.81 9.02
CA LEU A 331 -11.12 -12.97 8.17
C LEU A 331 -11.72 -11.57 8.04
N LEU A 332 -10.85 -10.58 8.16
CA LEU A 332 -11.12 -9.19 7.82
C LEU A 332 -10.50 -8.92 6.45
N GLN A 333 -11.34 -8.70 5.44
CA GLN A 333 -10.86 -8.28 4.13
C GLN A 333 -10.92 -6.75 4.02
N THR A 334 -9.81 -6.15 3.59
CA THR A 334 -9.77 -4.77 3.08
C THR A 334 -9.79 -4.79 1.54
N ARG A 335 -9.75 -3.62 0.89
CA ARG A 335 -9.59 -3.59 -0.58
C ARG A 335 -8.30 -4.28 -1.04
N ARG A 336 -7.25 -4.29 -0.22
CA ARG A 336 -5.87 -4.63 -0.61
C ARG A 336 -5.29 -5.82 0.14
N SER A 337 -5.90 -6.23 1.26
CA SER A 337 -5.36 -7.26 2.15
C SER A 337 -6.44 -8.14 2.75
N ILE A 338 -6.00 -9.27 3.29
CA ILE A 338 -6.79 -10.16 4.14
C ILE A 338 -6.04 -10.31 5.44
N ASP A 339 -6.73 -10.09 6.55
CA ASP A 339 -6.19 -10.22 7.89
C ASP A 339 -6.97 -11.27 8.66
N ARG A 340 -6.25 -12.22 9.27
CA ARG A 340 -6.84 -13.19 10.20
C ARG A 340 -7.07 -12.50 11.54
N LEU A 341 -8.28 -12.61 12.09
CA LEU A 341 -8.62 -11.94 13.35
C LEU A 341 -7.77 -12.43 14.53
N GLU A 342 -7.27 -13.66 14.49
CA GLU A 342 -6.34 -14.19 15.51
C GLU A 342 -4.98 -13.50 15.50
N ASN A 343 -4.58 -12.89 14.37
CA ASN A 343 -3.34 -12.13 14.23
C ASN A 343 -3.51 -10.68 14.67
N ARG A 344 -4.63 -10.31 15.30
CA ARG A 344 -4.87 -8.96 15.78
C ARG A 344 -3.74 -8.51 16.71
N GLY A 345 -3.15 -7.36 16.41
CA GLY A 345 -2.07 -6.76 17.18
C GLY A 345 -0.71 -7.44 17.00
N SER A 346 -0.57 -8.42 16.08
CA SER A 346 0.72 -9.05 15.78
C SER A 346 1.70 -8.11 15.09
N ARG A 347 1.20 -7.02 14.47
CA ARG A 347 2.01 -5.94 13.94
C ARG A 347 1.97 -4.72 14.86
N PRO A 348 2.99 -4.52 15.72
CA PRO A 348 3.06 -3.34 16.57
C PRO A 348 3.32 -2.07 15.75
N THR A 349 2.97 -0.92 16.33
CA THR A 349 3.04 0.40 15.70
C THR A 349 3.94 1.33 16.51
N PRO A 350 4.89 2.06 15.90
CA PRO A 350 5.20 2.12 14.47
C PRO A 350 5.96 0.90 13.95
N SER A 351 5.90 0.69 12.64
CA SER A 351 6.65 -0.34 11.90
C SER A 351 7.98 0.19 11.36
N PHE A 352 8.07 1.49 11.06
CA PHE A 352 9.29 2.12 10.56
C PHE A 352 9.43 3.58 11.02
N LEU A 353 10.67 4.09 11.00
CA LEU A 353 10.99 5.49 11.27
C LEU A 353 12.00 6.01 10.23
N ILE A 354 11.71 7.14 9.60
CA ILE A 354 12.69 7.88 8.78
C ILE A 354 13.41 8.87 9.70
N LEU A 355 14.64 8.53 10.06
CA LEU A 355 15.40 9.21 11.12
C LEU A 355 15.95 10.57 10.68
N GLY A 356 16.24 10.72 9.38
CA GLY A 356 16.99 11.86 8.86
C GLY A 356 17.56 11.57 7.48
N ALA A 357 18.49 12.37 6.99
CA ALA A 357 18.97 13.62 7.55
C ALA A 357 18.05 14.79 7.16
N GLN A 358 17.97 15.80 8.03
CA GLN A 358 17.23 17.02 7.72
C GLN A 358 17.78 17.66 6.42
N LYS A 359 16.87 18.01 5.50
CA LYS A 359 17.16 18.59 4.17
C LYS A 359 17.74 17.62 3.14
N ALA A 360 17.66 16.32 3.38
CA ALA A 360 18.06 15.27 2.44
C ALA A 360 16.89 14.57 1.71
N GLY A 361 15.69 15.19 1.68
CA GLY A 361 14.54 14.63 0.93
C GLY A 361 13.68 13.62 1.70
N THR A 362 13.77 13.59 3.03
CA THR A 362 12.96 12.74 3.91
C THR A 362 11.45 12.93 3.72
N THR A 363 10.99 14.14 3.40
CA THR A 363 9.58 14.39 3.07
C THR A 363 9.17 13.61 1.83
N SER A 364 9.91 13.73 0.72
CA SER A 364 9.59 13.03 -0.52
C SER A 364 9.54 11.52 -0.28
N LEU A 365 10.55 10.95 0.38
CA LEU A 365 10.56 9.54 0.74
C LEU A 365 9.30 9.12 1.53
N TYR A 366 8.91 9.90 2.54
CA TYR A 366 7.69 9.62 3.30
C TYR A 366 6.44 9.63 2.41
N GLU A 367 6.28 10.66 1.58
CA GLU A 367 5.13 10.80 0.68
C GLU A 367 5.10 9.69 -0.39
N TYR A 368 6.26 9.18 -0.81
CA TYR A 368 6.34 8.01 -1.69
C TYR A 368 5.91 6.74 -0.95
N ILE A 369 6.40 6.53 0.28
CA ILE A 369 6.06 5.35 1.10
C ILE A 369 4.55 5.27 1.38
N VAL A 370 3.91 6.38 1.73
CA VAL A 370 2.47 6.39 2.08
C VAL A 370 1.53 6.29 0.88
N GLN A 371 2.06 6.34 -0.35
CA GLN A 371 1.29 5.96 -1.54
C GLN A 371 1.06 4.45 -1.63
N HIS A 372 1.84 3.64 -0.90
CA HIS A 372 1.65 2.19 -0.90
C HIS A 372 0.28 1.83 -0.28
N PRO A 373 -0.56 1.00 -0.93
CA PRO A 373 -1.91 0.70 -0.44
C PRO A 373 -2.01 -0.07 0.89
N LEU A 374 -0.87 -0.46 1.46
CA LEU A 374 -0.71 -1.14 2.75
C LEU A 374 0.02 -0.28 3.78
N VAL A 375 0.30 0.99 3.47
CA VAL A 375 0.89 1.92 4.41
C VAL A 375 -0.16 2.96 4.78
N VAL A 376 -0.42 3.07 6.08
CA VAL A 376 -1.31 4.06 6.64
C VAL A 376 -0.46 5.23 7.15
N PRO A 377 -0.69 6.46 6.70
CA PRO A 377 0.06 7.62 7.17
C PRO A 377 -0.15 7.82 8.67
N ALA A 378 0.89 8.28 9.35
CA ALA A 378 0.77 8.76 10.72
C ALA A 378 -0.18 9.96 10.74
N ARG A 379 -0.85 10.21 11.88
CA ARG A 379 -1.66 11.42 12.10
C ARG A 379 -0.84 12.70 11.92
N ARG A 380 0.47 12.58 12.07
CA ARG A 380 1.45 13.63 11.83
C ARG A 380 2.74 13.01 11.32
N ARG A 381 3.25 13.48 10.17
CA ARG A 381 4.52 13.00 9.60
C ARG A 381 5.71 13.17 10.55
N GLU A 382 5.92 14.38 11.08
CA GLU A 382 7.01 14.66 12.03
C GLU A 382 6.44 14.59 13.45
N THR A 383 6.49 13.41 14.06
CA THR A 383 5.86 13.15 15.36
C THR A 383 6.56 13.87 16.48
N HIS A 384 7.90 13.94 16.43
CA HIS A 384 8.75 14.53 17.47
C HIS A 384 8.49 13.97 18.87
N CYS A 385 7.86 12.80 18.96
CA CYS A 385 7.44 12.21 20.22
C CYS A 385 8.64 11.72 21.02
N LEU A 386 9.79 11.46 20.36
CA LEU A 386 11.04 10.97 20.94
C LEU A 386 12.11 12.03 21.17
N ASP A 387 11.91 13.28 20.72
CA ASP A 387 12.85 14.39 20.91
C ASP A 387 12.21 15.53 21.73
N TRP A 388 11.74 16.61 21.11
CA TRP A 388 11.30 17.82 21.78
C TRP A 388 9.83 17.78 22.25
N ARG A 389 8.98 16.91 21.69
CA ARG A 389 7.62 16.65 22.24
C ARG A 389 7.60 15.49 23.23
N TRP A 390 8.76 14.99 23.65
CA TRP A 390 8.80 14.01 24.71
C TRP A 390 8.20 14.59 26.00
N ASN A 391 7.43 13.78 26.72
CA ASN A 391 6.76 14.21 27.94
C ASN A 391 7.44 13.60 29.18
N ASP A 392 8.39 14.34 29.75
CA ASP A 392 9.16 13.91 30.92
C ASP A 392 8.32 13.70 32.20
N LYS A 393 7.06 14.17 32.22
CA LYS A 393 6.14 13.90 33.33
C LYS A 393 5.66 12.44 33.34
N LEU A 394 5.71 11.76 32.20
CA LEU A 394 5.32 10.35 32.08
C LEU A 394 6.50 9.47 32.49
N LYS A 395 6.33 8.69 33.57
CA LYS A 395 7.41 7.87 34.14
C LYS A 395 7.34 6.39 33.79
N SER A 396 6.15 5.86 33.46
CA SER A 396 6.01 4.46 33.07
C SER A 396 6.14 4.27 31.55
N VAL A 397 6.75 3.16 31.14
CA VAL A 397 6.89 2.75 29.74
C VAL A 397 5.53 2.75 29.03
N LYS A 398 4.49 2.20 29.68
CA LYS A 398 3.12 2.18 29.16
C LYS A 398 2.59 3.59 28.85
N ALA A 399 2.81 4.55 29.74
CA ALA A 399 2.33 5.92 29.55
C ALA A 399 3.12 6.65 28.46
N GLN A 400 4.44 6.47 28.41
CA GLN A 400 5.31 7.03 27.38
C GLN A 400 4.98 6.46 25.99
N ARG A 401 4.76 5.14 25.90
CA ARG A 401 4.29 4.47 24.68
C ARG A 401 2.92 5.00 24.25
N ALA A 402 1.97 5.12 25.17
CA ALA A 402 0.65 5.67 24.88
C ALA A 402 0.70 7.13 24.40
N TRP A 403 1.67 7.92 24.87
CA TRP A 403 1.92 9.28 24.36
C TRP A 403 2.36 9.24 22.89
N CYS A 404 3.32 8.39 22.54
CA CYS A 404 3.80 8.25 21.16
C CYS A 404 2.71 7.69 20.24
N HIS A 405 1.88 6.76 20.72
CA HIS A 405 0.76 6.19 19.96
C HIS A 405 -0.28 7.21 19.52
N LYS A 406 -0.40 8.38 20.18
CA LYS A 406 -1.32 9.45 19.76
C LYS A 406 -1.06 9.98 18.36
N PHE A 407 0.14 9.76 17.82
CA PHE A 407 0.51 10.20 16.50
C PHE A 407 0.23 9.17 15.40
N TYR A 408 -0.33 7.99 15.74
CA TYR A 408 -0.68 6.94 14.78
C TYR A 408 -2.15 6.48 14.97
N LEU A 409 -2.63 5.65 14.06
CA LEU A 409 -3.95 5.00 14.14
C LEU A 409 -3.84 3.62 14.79
N THR A 410 -3.23 3.53 15.97
CA THR A 410 -2.82 2.24 16.58
C THR A 410 -3.98 1.30 16.85
N GLN A 411 -5.15 1.84 17.23
CA GLN A 411 -6.31 1.01 17.56
C GLN A 411 -6.91 0.38 16.30
N GLU A 412 -7.03 1.17 15.24
CA GLU A 412 -7.52 0.76 13.93
C GLU A 412 -6.54 -0.25 13.30
N LEU A 413 -5.24 0.07 13.31
CA LEU A 413 -4.18 -0.80 12.78
C LEU A 413 -4.05 -2.12 13.54
N SER A 414 -4.44 -2.18 14.81
CA SER A 414 -4.44 -3.45 15.55
C SER A 414 -5.28 -4.52 14.86
N LEU A 415 -6.32 -4.14 14.12
CA LEU A 415 -7.20 -5.04 13.38
C LEU A 415 -6.63 -5.43 12.01
N HIS A 416 -5.58 -4.75 11.55
CA HIS A 416 -5.02 -4.87 10.20
C HIS A 416 -3.51 -5.15 10.25
N PRO A 417 -3.09 -6.34 10.72
CA PRO A 417 -1.68 -6.72 10.77
C PRO A 417 -0.98 -6.76 9.41
N SER A 418 -1.69 -6.68 8.28
CA SER A 418 -1.12 -6.48 6.96
C SER A 418 -0.67 -5.04 6.67
N CYS A 419 -1.17 -4.05 7.41
CA CYS A 419 -0.89 -2.64 7.20
C CYS A 419 0.25 -2.13 8.07
N LEU A 420 1.11 -1.28 7.51
CA LEU A 420 2.23 -0.65 8.19
C LEU A 420 1.91 0.81 8.48
N THR A 421 2.57 1.38 9.49
CA THR A 421 2.63 2.83 9.67
C THR A 421 3.98 3.21 10.23
N GLY A 422 4.36 4.46 10.00
CA GLY A 422 5.61 5.01 10.45
C GLY A 422 5.60 6.52 10.29
N ASP A 423 6.69 7.14 10.70
CA ASP A 423 6.84 8.58 10.64
C ASP A 423 8.19 9.01 10.09
N SER A 424 8.31 10.29 9.76
CA SER A 424 9.55 10.89 9.30
C SER A 424 9.84 12.10 10.18
N THR A 425 10.79 11.92 11.11
CA THR A 425 11.21 12.96 12.04
C THR A 425 12.72 13.16 11.91
N PRO A 426 13.18 14.04 11.00
CA PRO A 426 14.60 14.11 10.59
C PRO A 426 15.60 14.56 11.67
N SER A 427 15.10 15.10 12.79
CA SER A 427 15.91 15.44 13.96
C SER A 427 16.35 14.21 14.75
N TYR A 428 15.68 13.06 14.59
CA TYR A 428 16.02 11.84 15.31
C TYR A 428 17.45 11.40 15.04
N LEU A 429 17.89 11.41 13.78
CA LEU A 429 19.25 11.00 13.41
C LEU A 429 20.33 11.78 14.18
N LEU A 430 20.17 13.10 14.33
CA LEU A 430 21.11 13.96 15.06
C LEU A 430 21.03 13.71 16.58
N ASP A 431 19.83 13.69 17.16
CA ASP A 431 19.64 13.58 18.62
C ASP A 431 19.68 12.12 19.12
N SER A 432 20.68 11.37 18.67
CA SER A 432 20.89 9.97 19.03
C SER A 432 20.93 9.77 20.55
N ARG A 433 21.55 10.72 21.27
CA ARG A 433 21.66 10.77 22.74
C ARG A 433 20.32 10.61 23.45
N ARG A 434 19.27 11.33 23.02
CA ARG A 434 17.95 11.25 23.66
C ARG A 434 17.07 10.18 23.02
N VAL A 435 17.14 10.04 21.70
CA VAL A 435 16.19 9.25 20.92
C VAL A 435 16.45 7.74 21.06
N ILE A 436 17.72 7.30 20.97
CA ILE A 436 18.05 5.86 21.03
C ILE A 436 17.58 5.20 22.34
N PRO A 437 17.87 5.76 23.54
CA PRO A 437 17.39 5.17 24.79
C PRO A 437 15.86 5.13 24.87
N ARG A 438 15.19 6.15 24.34
CA ARG A 438 13.73 6.23 24.32
C ARG A 438 13.12 5.15 23.42
N ILE A 439 13.65 4.96 22.20
CA ILE A 439 13.21 3.88 21.29
C ILE A 439 13.36 2.52 21.97
N ARG A 440 14.55 2.20 22.48
CA ARG A 440 14.83 0.90 23.13
C ARG A 440 13.92 0.62 24.33
N ASN A 441 13.48 1.68 25.01
CA ASN A 441 12.60 1.56 26.16
C ASN A 441 11.11 1.40 25.78
N ILE A 442 10.63 2.11 24.74
CA ILE A 442 9.19 2.16 24.43
C ILE A 442 8.77 1.25 23.28
N PHE A 443 9.64 0.98 22.31
CA PHE A 443 9.35 0.15 21.13
C PHE A 443 10.17 -1.14 21.24
N ASP A 444 9.61 -2.11 21.98
CA ASP A 444 10.21 -3.40 22.30
C ASP A 444 10.02 -4.44 21.17
N TRP A 445 9.98 -3.98 19.92
CA TRP A 445 9.83 -4.79 18.71
C TRP A 445 10.80 -4.32 17.62
N PRO A 446 11.07 -5.17 16.60
CA PRO A 446 11.93 -4.78 15.49
C PRO A 446 11.35 -3.59 14.71
N LEU A 447 12.11 -2.50 14.63
CA LEU A 447 11.81 -1.33 13.80
C LEU A 447 12.68 -1.32 12.56
N LYS A 448 12.15 -0.77 11.48
CA LYS A 448 12.88 -0.48 10.26
C LYS A 448 13.23 1.00 10.19
N PHE A 449 14.46 1.32 9.86
CA PHE A 449 14.99 2.67 9.90
C PHE A 449 15.40 3.13 8.50
N PHE A 450 15.02 4.35 8.15
CA PHE A 450 15.48 4.98 6.91
C PHE A 450 16.36 6.17 7.21
N VAL A 451 17.45 6.28 6.46
CA VAL A 451 18.36 7.43 6.49
C VAL A 451 18.59 7.92 5.08
N MET A 452 18.09 9.11 4.77
CA MET A 452 18.33 9.83 3.54
C MET A 452 19.54 10.75 3.69
N LEU A 453 20.55 10.61 2.84
CA LEU A 453 21.73 11.46 2.81
C LEU A 453 21.76 12.28 1.52
N ARG A 454 22.49 13.39 1.52
CA ARG A 454 22.69 14.31 0.39
C ARG A 454 24.12 14.83 0.49
N ASN A 455 24.70 15.37 -0.59
CA ASN A 455 25.95 16.12 -0.49
C ASN A 455 25.90 17.08 0.74
N PRO A 456 26.82 16.94 1.70
CA PRO A 456 26.70 17.60 3.01
C PRO A 456 26.75 19.13 2.89
N ILE A 457 27.47 19.66 1.90
CA ILE A 457 27.52 21.09 1.58
C ILE A 457 26.16 21.55 1.06
N ARG A 458 25.62 20.87 0.03
CA ARG A 458 24.29 21.17 -0.52
C ARG A 458 23.17 21.01 0.52
N ARG A 459 23.33 20.10 1.48
CA ARG A 459 22.43 19.93 2.62
C ARG A 459 22.50 21.13 3.57
N ALA A 460 23.69 21.62 3.87
CA ALA A 460 23.90 22.83 4.67
C ALA A 460 23.31 24.07 3.99
N GLU A 461 23.59 24.31 2.71
CA GLU A 461 22.98 25.42 1.94
C GLU A 461 21.45 25.36 2.01
N SER A 462 20.86 24.16 1.80
CA SER A 462 19.42 23.93 1.89
C SER A 462 18.83 24.25 3.26
N HIS A 463 19.58 23.96 4.33
CA HIS A 463 19.17 24.26 5.70
C HIS A 463 19.24 25.76 5.97
N PHE A 464 20.32 26.42 5.58
CA PHE A 464 20.47 27.86 5.69
C PHE A 464 19.33 28.59 4.94
N ALA A 465 19.11 28.27 3.66
CA ALA A 465 18.01 28.82 2.87
C ALA A 465 16.62 28.56 3.49
N MET A 466 16.46 27.42 4.16
CA MET A 466 15.21 27.12 4.86
C MET A 466 14.93 28.10 6.00
N VAL A 467 15.94 28.35 6.84
CA VAL A 467 15.82 29.18 8.04
C VAL A 467 15.73 30.67 7.70
N THR A 468 16.48 31.14 6.70
CA THR A 468 16.53 32.56 6.32
C THR A 468 15.36 33.00 5.45
N SER A 469 14.64 32.07 4.84
CA SER A 469 13.45 32.36 4.03
C SER A 469 12.31 32.97 4.86
N SER A 470 11.70 34.01 4.31
CA SER A 470 10.47 34.64 4.80
C SER A 470 9.20 33.84 4.48
N GLU A 471 9.29 32.81 3.63
CA GLU A 471 8.15 32.03 3.17
C GLU A 471 7.85 30.84 4.09
N GLY A 472 6.62 30.78 4.61
CA GLY A 472 6.10 29.66 5.37
C GLY A 472 4.92 30.06 6.25
N THR A 473 4.23 29.07 6.80
CA THR A 473 3.16 29.33 7.79
C THR A 473 3.77 29.89 9.09
N PRO A 474 2.99 30.60 9.93
CA PRO A 474 3.49 31.12 11.20
C PRO A 474 4.13 30.04 12.09
N ALA A 475 3.55 28.84 12.11
CA ALA A 475 4.09 27.69 12.84
C ALA A 475 5.43 27.21 12.27
N GLN A 476 5.58 27.18 10.93
CA GLN A 476 6.85 26.82 10.28
C GLN A 476 7.93 27.86 10.55
N LEU A 477 7.62 29.16 10.42
CA LEU A 477 8.58 30.24 10.69
C LEU A 477 9.03 30.24 12.15
N LYS A 478 8.11 29.98 13.09
CA LYS A 478 8.44 29.83 14.51
C LYS A 478 9.34 28.62 14.78
N ALA A 479 9.04 27.47 14.18
CA ALA A 479 9.83 26.25 14.38
C ALA A 479 11.24 26.35 13.76
N ARG A 480 11.38 27.07 12.63
CA ARG A 480 12.68 27.28 12.00
C ARG A 480 13.60 28.17 12.82
N GLY A 481 13.05 29.16 13.52
CA GLY A 481 13.81 30.17 14.23
C GLY A 481 14.09 31.43 13.39
N SER A 482 14.83 32.36 13.97
CA SER A 482 15.21 33.65 13.37
C SER A 482 16.69 34.00 13.52
N GLU A 483 17.46 33.13 14.16
CA GLU A 483 18.83 33.33 14.61
C GLU A 483 19.82 33.56 13.46
N TRP A 484 19.50 33.07 12.25
CA TRP A 484 20.35 33.18 11.06
C TRP A 484 19.91 34.27 10.06
N ARG A 485 18.76 34.93 10.27
CA ARG A 485 18.16 35.84 9.25
C ARG A 485 19.04 37.03 8.89
N ASN A 486 19.90 37.46 9.81
CA ASN A 486 20.81 38.59 9.64
C ASN A 486 22.29 38.16 9.55
N LYS A 487 22.54 36.89 9.22
CA LYS A 487 23.89 36.32 9.09
C LYS A 487 24.12 35.82 7.68
N THR A 488 25.34 35.94 7.19
CA THR A 488 25.82 35.28 5.98
C THR A 488 25.98 33.77 6.22
N PHE A 489 26.02 33.00 5.14
CA PHE A 489 26.27 31.55 5.23
C PHE A 489 27.61 31.25 5.93
N ARG A 490 28.67 31.97 5.58
CA ARG A 490 30.00 31.86 6.21
C ARG A 490 29.95 32.08 7.72
N GLU A 491 29.28 33.13 8.19
CA GLU A 491 29.14 33.40 9.63
C GLU A 491 28.44 32.24 10.34
N VAL A 492 27.35 31.71 9.78
CA VAL A 492 26.63 30.58 10.40
C VAL A 492 27.48 29.31 10.41
N VAL A 493 28.25 29.04 9.34
CA VAL A 493 29.19 27.91 9.28
C VAL A 493 30.25 28.03 10.38
N HIS A 494 30.91 29.20 10.48
CA HIS A 494 31.96 29.43 11.47
C HIS A 494 31.40 29.41 12.90
N ASP A 495 30.20 29.92 13.14
CA ASP A 495 29.55 29.89 14.46
C ASP A 495 29.24 28.45 14.90
N ASP A 496 28.73 27.59 14.02
CA ASP A 496 28.47 26.19 14.36
C ASP A 496 29.79 25.42 14.56
N MET A 497 30.81 25.65 13.72
CA MET A 497 32.13 25.03 13.90
C MET A 497 32.81 25.47 15.20
N ARG A 498 32.78 26.76 15.56
CA ARG A 498 33.29 27.23 16.87
C ARG A 498 32.52 26.62 18.04
N THR A 499 31.22 26.42 17.88
CA THR A 499 30.41 25.68 18.88
C THR A 499 30.92 24.24 19.01
N MET A 500 31.13 23.54 17.90
CA MET A 500 31.69 22.19 17.89
C MET A 500 33.09 22.15 18.54
N GLN A 501 33.96 23.11 18.23
CA GLN A 501 35.31 23.23 18.80
C GLN A 501 35.28 23.47 20.31
N THR A 502 34.37 24.33 20.80
CA THR A 502 34.18 24.59 22.25
C THR A 502 33.79 23.32 23.01
N HIS A 503 33.13 22.37 22.36
CA HIS A 503 32.80 21.06 22.94
C HIS A 503 33.85 19.97 22.68
N GLY A 504 34.93 20.32 21.98
CA GLY A 504 36.04 19.43 21.64
C GLY A 504 35.72 18.45 20.53
N LEU A 505 34.72 18.73 19.67
CA LEU A 505 34.27 17.79 18.63
C LEU A 505 35.12 17.83 17.36
N ILE A 506 35.80 18.94 17.09
CA ILE A 506 36.64 19.13 15.90
C ILE A 506 38.05 19.66 16.25
N PRO A 507 38.80 19.03 17.18
CA PRO A 507 40.10 19.54 17.61
C PRO A 507 41.15 19.55 16.48
N TYR A 508 40.91 18.77 15.43
CA TYR A 508 41.75 18.63 14.24
C TYR A 508 41.51 19.71 13.17
N TRP A 509 40.53 20.61 13.34
CA TRP A 509 40.17 21.60 12.33
C TRP A 509 40.35 23.03 12.83
N ASN A 510 41.16 23.81 12.14
CA ASN A 510 41.26 25.24 12.38
C ASN A 510 40.17 26.00 11.62
N VAL A 511 39.25 26.62 12.35
CA VAL A 511 38.08 27.31 11.78
C VAL A 511 38.44 28.58 11.00
N ASP A 512 39.56 29.23 11.33
CA ASP A 512 39.88 30.53 10.76
C ASP A 512 40.63 30.42 9.41
N ASP A 513 41.53 29.44 9.26
CA ASP A 513 42.30 29.20 8.02
C ASP A 513 41.89 27.91 7.27
N GLY A 514 41.01 27.09 7.86
CA GLY A 514 40.54 25.84 7.28
C GLY A 514 41.63 24.77 7.16
N VAL A 515 42.67 24.80 7.99
CA VAL A 515 43.73 23.79 7.98
C VAL A 515 43.32 22.56 8.80
N LEU A 516 43.52 21.38 8.20
CA LEU A 516 43.31 20.07 8.82
C LEU A 516 44.62 19.59 9.45
N ASP A 517 44.61 19.34 10.76
CA ASP A 517 45.64 18.55 11.44
C ASP A 517 45.34 17.06 11.24
N ILE A 518 46.00 16.48 10.24
CA ILE A 518 45.83 15.07 9.85
C ILE A 518 46.21 14.13 11.00
N ALA A 519 47.26 14.43 11.76
CA ALA A 519 47.70 13.57 12.86
C ALA A 519 46.67 13.56 14.01
N CYS A 520 46.10 14.73 14.31
CA CYS A 520 44.99 14.82 15.25
C CYS A 520 43.74 14.09 14.71
N PHE A 521 43.40 14.26 13.43
CA PHE A 521 42.25 13.61 12.80
C PHE A 521 42.34 12.07 12.90
N ASP A 522 43.47 11.50 12.49
CA ASP A 522 43.68 10.04 12.44
C ASP A 522 43.61 9.38 13.82
N THR A 523 43.94 10.12 14.88
CA THR A 523 43.93 9.61 16.26
C THR A 523 42.63 9.92 17.02
N PHE A 524 41.97 11.02 16.69
CA PHE A 524 40.75 11.47 17.38
C PHE A 524 39.48 10.87 16.77
N VAL A 525 39.34 10.87 15.45
CA VAL A 525 38.08 10.50 14.80
C VAL A 525 37.86 8.97 14.89
N GLY A 526 36.69 8.55 15.35
CA GLY A 526 36.36 7.16 15.67
C GLY A 526 36.82 6.71 17.05
N SER A 527 37.46 7.59 17.83
CA SER A 527 37.88 7.28 19.19
C SER A 527 36.72 7.42 20.20
N PRO A 528 36.80 6.80 21.38
CA PRO A 528 35.87 7.05 22.48
C PRO A 528 35.81 8.53 22.91
N GLU A 529 36.87 9.31 22.70
CA GLU A 529 36.86 10.74 23.01
C GLU A 529 36.02 11.53 22.02
N GLU A 530 35.98 11.14 20.73
CA GLU A 530 35.06 11.76 19.77
C GLU A 530 33.60 11.50 20.16
N ASP A 531 33.28 10.26 20.56
CA ASP A 531 31.93 9.92 21.02
C ASP A 531 31.55 10.74 22.26
N ALA A 532 32.47 10.90 23.22
CA ALA A 532 32.26 11.74 24.39
C ALA A 532 32.10 13.23 24.04
N ALA A 533 32.89 13.76 23.09
CA ALA A 533 32.78 15.12 22.60
C ALA A 533 31.45 15.36 21.89
N TYR A 534 31.00 14.39 21.09
CA TYR A 534 29.72 14.45 20.41
C TYR A 534 28.55 14.44 21.41
N ASP A 535 28.64 13.63 22.45
CA ASP A 535 27.67 13.62 23.54
C ASP A 535 27.58 14.96 24.28
N ARG A 536 28.74 15.60 24.56
CA ARG A 536 28.81 16.95 25.14
C ARG A 536 28.14 17.98 24.22
N TYR A 537 28.40 17.90 22.92
CA TYR A 537 27.77 18.76 21.91
C TYR A 537 26.24 18.57 21.87
N LEU A 538 25.74 17.33 21.75
CA LEU A 538 24.31 17.02 21.68
C LEU A 538 23.54 17.40 22.96
N ALA A 539 24.21 17.42 24.12
CA ALA A 539 23.62 17.89 25.37
C ALA A 539 23.23 19.37 25.32
N GLN A 540 23.92 20.19 24.52
CA GLN A 540 23.70 21.64 24.40
C GLN A 540 22.85 22.04 23.19
N VAL A 541 22.54 21.11 22.28
CA VAL A 541 21.73 21.37 21.11
C VAL A 541 20.34 21.90 21.51
N PRO A 542 19.90 23.07 20.98
CA PRO A 542 18.62 23.65 21.36
C PRO A 542 17.45 22.88 20.74
N LEU A 543 16.44 22.57 21.56
CA LEU A 543 15.26 21.79 21.14
C LEU A 543 14.07 22.65 20.66
N HIS A 544 14.17 23.99 20.76
CA HIS A 544 13.06 24.92 20.51
C HIS A 544 13.17 25.67 19.18
N THR A 545 14.25 25.47 18.42
CA THR A 545 14.55 26.17 17.17
C THR A 545 15.18 25.21 16.18
N GLY A 546 15.02 25.48 14.88
CA GLY A 546 15.66 24.74 13.80
C GLY A 546 17.00 25.34 13.36
N SER A 547 17.38 26.51 13.89
CA SER A 547 18.59 27.26 13.52
C SER A 547 19.84 26.79 14.27
N HIS A 548 20.17 25.49 14.18
CA HIS A 548 21.37 24.94 14.82
C HIS A 548 21.93 23.74 14.04
N SER A 549 23.17 23.35 14.37
CA SER A 549 23.80 22.14 13.85
C SER A 549 23.88 22.13 12.32
N LEU A 550 24.23 23.29 11.74
CA LEU A 550 24.34 23.46 10.30
C LEU A 550 25.43 22.56 9.71
N ILE A 551 26.55 22.35 10.38
CA ILE A 551 27.69 21.56 9.90
C ILE A 551 27.63 20.13 10.43
N SER A 552 27.36 19.96 11.73
CA SER A 552 27.34 18.64 12.37
C SER A 552 26.30 17.67 11.79
N ARG A 553 25.17 18.19 11.27
CA ARG A 553 24.17 17.37 10.52
C ARG A 553 24.72 16.77 9.21
N GLY A 554 25.85 17.26 8.70
CA GLY A 554 26.57 16.70 7.56
C GLY A 554 27.64 15.67 7.94
N LEU A 555 27.98 15.53 9.22
CA LEU A 555 28.90 14.50 9.72
C LEU A 555 28.12 13.18 9.86
N TYR A 556 27.89 12.50 8.73
CA TYR A 556 26.96 11.36 8.67
C TYR A 556 27.48 10.12 9.37
N GLU A 557 28.77 9.81 9.25
CA GLU A 557 29.38 8.67 9.93
C GLU A 557 29.26 8.83 11.46
N LEU A 558 29.61 10.01 11.99
CA LEU A 558 29.45 10.36 13.40
C LEU A 558 27.99 10.24 13.88
N GLN A 559 27.02 10.68 13.06
CA GLN A 559 25.61 10.54 13.39
C GLN A 559 25.16 9.07 13.40
N LEU A 560 25.57 8.26 12.41
CA LEU A 560 25.13 6.87 12.23
C LEU A 560 25.78 5.89 13.21
N ARG A 561 27.03 6.13 13.60
CA ARG A 561 27.79 5.25 14.50
C ARG A 561 27.01 4.83 15.76
N PRO A 562 26.45 5.74 16.58
CA PRO A 562 25.67 5.33 17.77
C PRO A 562 24.41 4.53 17.42
N TRP A 563 23.82 4.72 16.24
CA TRP A 563 22.67 3.95 15.79
C TRP A 563 23.04 2.51 15.45
N PHE A 564 24.14 2.30 14.73
CA PHE A 564 24.62 0.96 14.37
C PHE A 564 25.20 0.20 15.57
N VAL A 565 25.66 0.90 16.61
CA VAL A 565 25.99 0.29 17.90
C VAL A 565 24.73 -0.15 18.65
N ALA A 566 23.66 0.63 18.56
CA ALA A 566 22.46 0.41 19.36
C ALA A 566 21.44 -0.58 18.76
N PHE A 567 21.43 -0.74 17.44
CA PHE A 567 20.49 -1.55 16.67
C PHE A 567 21.22 -2.35 15.58
N ASP A 568 20.63 -3.46 15.15
CA ASP A 568 21.15 -4.27 14.05
C ASP A 568 21.30 -3.41 12.76
N PRO A 569 22.49 -3.34 12.14
CA PRO A 569 22.69 -2.64 10.87
C PRO A 569 21.71 -3.07 9.76
N ALA A 570 21.24 -4.32 9.75
CA ALA A 570 20.25 -4.79 8.77
C ALA A 570 18.87 -4.13 8.92
N ALA A 571 18.60 -3.50 10.07
CA ALA A 571 17.39 -2.72 10.32
C ALA A 571 17.41 -1.35 9.60
N PHE A 572 18.52 -0.95 8.97
CA PHE A 572 18.66 0.35 8.31
C PHE A 572 18.68 0.21 6.79
N LEU A 573 17.97 1.12 6.12
CA LEU A 573 18.18 1.44 4.72
C LEU A 573 18.73 2.87 4.61
N VAL A 574 20.00 2.97 4.22
CA VAL A 574 20.67 4.26 3.96
C VAL A 574 20.59 4.54 2.45
N MET A 575 20.10 5.72 2.09
CA MET A 575 19.83 6.11 0.70
C MET A 575 20.43 7.47 0.39
N LYS A 576 20.88 7.63 -0.85
CA LYS A 576 21.38 8.89 -1.39
C LYS A 576 20.26 9.62 -2.13
N LEU A 577 20.01 10.88 -1.80
CA LEU A 577 18.97 11.69 -2.45
C LEU A 577 19.20 11.78 -3.96
N GLU A 578 20.46 11.90 -4.37
CA GLU A 578 20.88 11.99 -5.76
C GLU A 578 20.46 10.76 -6.58
N HIS A 579 20.35 9.56 -5.96
CA HIS A 579 19.89 8.35 -6.65
C HIS A 579 18.45 8.46 -7.17
N PHE A 580 17.57 9.21 -6.50
CA PHE A 580 16.20 9.42 -7.00
C PHE A 580 16.18 10.18 -8.33
N ARG A 581 17.16 11.07 -8.54
CA ARG A 581 17.33 11.79 -9.80
C ARG A 581 18.08 10.96 -10.83
N GLU A 582 19.16 10.29 -10.42
CA GLU A 582 20.06 9.54 -11.30
C GLU A 582 19.42 8.25 -11.85
N ARG A 583 18.65 7.53 -11.01
CA ARG A 583 18.07 6.22 -11.33
C ARG A 583 16.55 6.24 -11.49
N GLY A 584 15.90 7.34 -11.13
CA GLY A 584 14.43 7.47 -11.10
C GLY A 584 13.82 7.05 -9.76
N VAL A 585 12.66 7.64 -9.45
CA VAL A 585 11.96 7.42 -8.17
C VAL A 585 11.49 5.98 -8.03
N THR A 586 10.91 5.42 -9.09
CA THR A 586 10.41 4.03 -9.10
C THR A 586 11.51 3.03 -8.74
N THR A 587 12.68 3.09 -9.40
CA THR A 587 13.81 2.19 -9.12
C THR A 587 14.38 2.38 -7.70
N ALA A 588 14.50 3.64 -7.23
CA ALA A 588 14.97 3.90 -5.86
C ALA A 588 14.03 3.29 -4.80
N MET A 589 12.73 3.22 -5.09
CA MET A 589 11.70 2.79 -4.16
C MET A 589 11.54 1.26 -4.11
N GLU A 590 12.07 0.51 -5.06
CA GLU A 590 12.15 -0.97 -4.96
C GLU A 590 12.92 -1.42 -3.71
N ALA A 591 14.04 -0.75 -3.41
CA ALA A 591 14.82 -1.01 -2.19
C ALA A 591 14.01 -0.70 -0.92
N VAL A 592 13.14 0.31 -0.97
CA VAL A 592 12.26 0.71 0.14
C VAL A 592 11.16 -0.33 0.35
N TRP A 593 10.53 -0.81 -0.72
CA TRP A 593 9.52 -1.87 -0.64
C TRP A 593 10.10 -3.17 -0.09
N LYS A 594 11.26 -3.58 -0.61
CA LYS A 594 12.01 -4.72 -0.09
C LYS A 594 12.36 -4.51 1.39
N HIS A 595 12.88 -3.34 1.76
CA HIS A 595 13.23 -3.07 3.15
C HIS A 595 12.01 -3.12 4.06
N LEU A 596 10.81 -2.75 3.62
CA LEU A 596 9.56 -2.81 4.40
C LEU A 596 8.85 -4.18 4.40
N ASP A 597 9.35 -5.17 3.65
CA ASP A 597 8.63 -6.42 3.34
C ASP A 597 7.27 -6.15 2.66
N LEU A 598 7.25 -5.17 1.76
CA LEU A 598 6.07 -4.80 0.98
C LEU A 598 6.22 -5.24 -0.48
N PRO A 599 5.10 -5.58 -1.15
CA PRO A 599 5.12 -5.82 -2.59
C PRO A 599 5.51 -4.53 -3.33
N CYS A 600 6.15 -4.69 -4.50
CA CYS A 600 6.49 -3.54 -5.31
C CYS A 600 5.23 -2.96 -5.96
N VAL A 601 5.06 -1.64 -5.86
CA VAL A 601 3.98 -0.88 -6.50
C VAL A 601 4.55 0.31 -7.23
N SER A 602 3.87 0.73 -8.30
CA SER A 602 4.19 1.97 -9.02
C SER A 602 3.82 3.19 -8.18
N ILE A 603 4.68 4.20 -8.20
CA ILE A 603 4.42 5.48 -7.53
C ILE A 603 3.70 6.37 -8.51
N GLN A 604 2.52 6.88 -8.10
CA GLN A 604 1.68 7.69 -8.96
C GLN A 604 2.16 9.14 -8.99
N ASN A 605 2.54 9.68 -7.83
CA ASN A 605 3.10 11.01 -7.70
C ASN A 605 4.59 10.91 -7.33
N GLU A 606 5.45 11.10 -8.33
CA GLU A 606 6.90 11.12 -8.18
C GLU A 606 7.45 12.53 -7.82
N GLU A 607 6.61 13.56 -7.69
CA GLU A 607 7.06 14.92 -7.44
C GLU A 607 7.81 15.04 -6.11
N ALA A 608 9.03 15.54 -6.19
CA ALA A 608 9.80 15.88 -5.01
C ALA A 608 9.12 17.02 -4.24
N LYS A 609 9.01 16.86 -2.92
CA LYS A 609 8.35 17.82 -2.03
C LYS A 609 9.37 18.69 -1.30
N ASN A 610 8.96 19.92 -0.99
CA ASN A 610 9.80 20.93 -0.32
C ASN A 610 11.10 21.26 -1.08
N VAL A 611 11.07 21.17 -2.42
CA VAL A 611 12.15 21.64 -3.28
C VAL A 611 12.13 23.15 -3.31
N ARG A 612 13.30 23.77 -3.15
CA ARG A 612 13.50 25.20 -3.31
C ARG A 612 14.55 25.42 -4.38
N SER A 613 14.28 26.37 -5.27
CA SER A 613 15.29 26.89 -6.19
C SER A 613 16.06 28.00 -5.48
N TYR A 614 17.37 27.88 -5.42
CA TYR A 614 18.29 28.90 -4.98
C TYR A 614 19.62 28.68 -5.68
N ASP A 615 20.30 29.77 -6.03
CA ASP A 615 21.69 29.70 -6.50
C ASP A 615 22.58 29.16 -5.38
N PRO A 616 23.71 28.49 -5.71
CA PRO A 616 24.71 28.12 -4.72
C PRO A 616 24.99 29.29 -3.77
N ILE A 617 24.84 29.05 -2.47
CA ILE A 617 24.96 30.06 -1.42
C ILE A 617 26.40 30.13 -0.94
N ALA A 618 27.10 28.99 -0.96
CA ALA A 618 28.54 28.96 -0.80
C ALA A 618 29.20 29.60 -2.02
N ASP A 619 29.95 30.68 -1.80
CA ASP A 619 30.92 31.16 -2.79
C ASP A 619 32.03 30.11 -3.01
N ASP A 620 32.80 30.26 -4.09
CA ASP A 620 33.86 29.30 -4.46
C ASP A 620 34.84 29.03 -3.31
N SER A 621 35.15 30.05 -2.51
CA SER A 621 36.07 29.90 -1.37
C SER A 621 35.45 29.10 -0.22
N MET A 622 34.16 29.27 0.04
CA MET A 622 33.40 28.48 1.01
C MET A 622 33.18 27.05 0.54
N GLN A 623 32.98 26.85 -0.76
CA GLN A 623 32.86 25.53 -1.38
C GLN A 623 34.14 24.73 -1.13
N VAL A 624 35.32 25.27 -1.50
CA VAL A 624 36.62 24.64 -1.27
C VAL A 624 36.89 24.40 0.23
N TYR A 625 36.54 25.35 1.09
CA TYR A 625 36.69 25.20 2.54
C TYR A 625 35.87 24.02 3.09
N LEU A 626 34.60 23.89 2.69
CA LEU A 626 33.73 22.82 3.17
C LEU A 626 34.04 21.47 2.50
N GLU A 627 34.50 21.46 1.25
CA GLU A 627 34.97 20.24 0.59
C GLU A 627 36.16 19.64 1.33
N ARG A 628 37.16 20.46 1.69
CA ARG A 628 38.31 20.04 2.50
C ARG A 628 37.87 19.54 3.88
N PHE A 629 36.89 20.17 4.50
CA PHE A 629 36.37 19.74 5.80
C PHE A 629 35.65 18.38 5.70
N TYR A 630 34.73 18.21 4.75
CA TYR A 630 33.89 17.01 4.66
C TYR A 630 34.57 15.81 4.00
N ALA A 631 35.58 16.00 3.14
CA ALA A 631 36.24 14.92 2.40
C ALA A 631 36.65 13.72 3.29
N PRO A 632 37.45 13.90 4.37
CA PRO A 632 37.88 12.77 5.19
C PRO A 632 36.73 12.15 6.00
N HIS A 633 35.66 12.91 6.30
CA HIS A 633 34.45 12.38 6.92
C HIS A 633 33.59 11.56 5.94
N ASN A 634 33.54 11.94 4.67
CA ASN A 634 32.83 11.20 3.64
C ASN A 634 33.52 9.85 3.38
N GLU A 635 34.86 9.82 3.33
CA GLU A 635 35.63 8.57 3.20
C GLU A 635 35.34 7.58 4.34
N ARG A 636 35.21 8.09 5.57
CA ARG A 636 34.79 7.28 6.71
C ARG A 636 33.35 6.79 6.59
N LEU A 637 32.43 7.61 6.07
CA LEU A 637 31.07 7.16 5.81
C LEU A 637 31.05 5.98 4.84
N VAL A 638 31.82 6.05 3.75
CA VAL A 638 31.95 4.94 2.79
C VAL A 638 32.45 3.68 3.51
N SER A 639 33.48 3.84 4.35
CA SER A 639 34.05 2.74 5.14
C SER A 639 33.04 2.14 6.13
N LEU A 640 32.20 2.97 6.77
CA LEU A 640 31.16 2.51 7.70
C LEU A 640 30.04 1.73 6.97
N LEU A 641 29.65 2.19 5.78
CA LEU A 641 28.56 1.57 5.01
C LEU A 641 29.02 0.31 4.27
N GLY A 642 30.29 0.24 3.87
CA GLY A 642 30.88 -0.94 3.22
C GLY A 642 30.21 -1.32 1.89
N ASP A 643 29.58 -0.36 1.22
CA ASP A 643 28.80 -0.56 0.00
C ASP A 643 29.40 0.27 -1.16
N ASP A 644 29.73 -0.41 -2.25
CA ASP A 644 30.33 0.19 -3.45
C ASP A 644 29.48 1.30 -4.06
N ALA A 645 28.16 1.30 -3.82
CA ALA A 645 27.27 2.37 -4.23
C ALA A 645 27.62 3.73 -3.59
N TRP A 646 28.44 3.73 -2.54
CA TRP A 646 28.93 4.92 -1.84
C TRP A 646 30.38 5.26 -2.19
N ASN A 647 31.07 4.49 -3.03
CA ASN A 647 32.44 4.82 -3.44
C ASN A 647 32.50 6.24 -4.03
N GLN A 648 33.47 7.04 -3.57
CA GLN A 648 33.62 8.45 -3.92
C GLN A 648 32.40 9.33 -3.56
N ALA A 649 31.65 8.99 -2.49
CA ALA A 649 30.50 9.78 -2.05
C ALA A 649 30.84 11.26 -1.87
N TRP A 650 30.52 12.05 -2.89
CA TRP A 650 30.74 13.49 -2.96
C TRP A 650 32.21 13.92 -2.79
N CYS A 651 33.16 13.03 -3.10
CA CYS A 651 34.56 13.42 -3.27
C CYS A 651 34.73 14.09 -4.64
N PRO A 652 35.57 15.13 -4.76
CA PRO A 652 35.91 15.76 -6.04
C PRO A 652 36.54 14.80 -7.05
#